data_AF-A0A172YHB7-F1
#
_entry.id   AF-A0A172YHB7-F1
#
_cell.length_a   1.000
_cell.length_b   1.000
_cell.length_c   1.000
_cell.angle_alpha   90.00
_cell.angle_beta   90.00
_cell.angle_gamma   90.00
#
_symmetry.space_group_name_H-M   'P 1'
#
loop_
_entity.id
_entity.type
_entity.pdbx_description
1 polymer ?
#
loop_
_entity_poly.entity_id
_entity_poly.type
_entity_poly.pdbx_seq_one_letter_code
_entity_poly.pdbx_strand_id
1 'polypeptide(L)'
;MSLFKSLADRQADREKSLQRQTDRVKQIAARHHATAAVPPAKTTSKPLTQGLVNPSSEPPAVAERVQQALIPLFRDDSTEPSAPSSALIALADLYLHAAQHRTRHIAMVWPASLKTLTLVHALATLARWHEGDKQGVRGLLFPVKSNAFHPLNHIHFERQAVLSIARSLEEVNPNPRVTRSLPDKDAFHFWLTDRSLPKLQGDALNPTIGELLPHFLAPGDFKGWQPCHERLLALIRAKVLRRTSTKALQQNTEPFGQPGTAPDALFALDARMSEDDLRRACRELARVGPPEVVMIMATRAVRFEGPGWRGRLVRFCLMLEETFPQCPPGVVIVTDEPHAAYRLKNELWDKNSKRDPAKRWKTPHEFKICGVPSTVDAEGLLAPGAAEASFPSPREFDVHIVDSAVAKVANRLVRIAQNAPGGRENARALIDAAGYISRIAALPCGVMHMSEYLASPDVSTRTRAAFDWPLHMGAVNDFERTVGVGADRPALLDSLARASTLFGNYSKATPFAHKLAEIVAAAAARKRRSIAVVFTNALYRRLAERFLQGYDQFPGDVAFSSFQERVHFLSATHLEEHLPDLEGSTLVFAGLNEDCLRLLLTNDQIPGHSVVLLTQRAGQFLRATLKPIAESFSEFRSYKPRIDSILCQLKDLPEDASVLSTSDYVLPTFRVELSSDISTANGEVDPDSWAIRLENGVTQYRRDTSEVYVYDPVSHHASEAGFRTCLVRSLEPGDKLFVMSAELREMVEQVLQDAEVPIQTDTTFEAALRSYHEQVQKRFAQRFPTGTVQDKVREMRQAILAVDGRLEADLAKEQAMRHWIDLGNSTNTPFDQLRPQAPLRESAFRAFAQVLGFSPLEAAYQWQRVIMAVRNSRRLDGRHVSDIYTYMLLQPESAMANSSIKRQTLMTLFEKARSSVVTVESANPLKETKQ
;
A
#
# COMPACT_ATOMS: atom_id res chain seq x y z
N MET A 1 -45.11 -29.18 -11.09
CA MET A 1 -44.91 -30.64 -10.99
C MET A 1 -43.47 -30.96 -11.41
N SER A 2 -42.77 -31.68 -10.53
CA SER A 2 -41.45 -32.34 -10.61
C SER A 2 -40.26 -31.61 -11.29
N LEU A 3 -39.51 -30.84 -10.49
CA LEU A 3 -38.18 -30.29 -10.81
C LEU A 3 -37.04 -31.03 -10.08
N PHE A 4 -37.23 -32.29 -9.72
CA PHE A 4 -36.20 -33.11 -9.06
C PHE A 4 -35.92 -34.38 -9.87
N LYS A 5 -34.71 -34.45 -10.43
CA LYS A 5 -34.16 -35.70 -10.98
C LYS A 5 -34.21 -36.80 -9.92
N SER A 6 -34.63 -38.00 -10.31
CA SER A 6 -34.80 -39.12 -9.39
C SER A 6 -33.45 -39.56 -8.80
N LEU A 7 -33.48 -40.21 -7.64
CA LEU A 7 -32.28 -40.79 -7.02
C LEU A 7 -31.57 -41.80 -7.96
N ALA A 8 -32.34 -42.50 -8.80
CA ALA A 8 -31.81 -43.43 -9.79
C ALA A 8 -31.01 -42.70 -10.89
N ASP A 9 -31.46 -41.54 -11.34
CA ASP A 9 -30.72 -40.73 -12.34
C ASP A 9 -29.39 -40.22 -11.78
N ARG A 10 -29.37 -39.84 -10.50
CA ARG A 10 -28.14 -39.40 -9.82
C ARG A 10 -27.15 -40.53 -9.60
N GLN A 11 -27.63 -41.75 -9.35
CA GLN A 11 -26.78 -42.94 -9.24
C GLN A 11 -26.18 -43.32 -10.60
N ALA A 12 -26.99 -43.28 -11.67
CA ALA A 12 -26.52 -43.55 -13.03
C ALA A 12 -25.47 -42.51 -13.51
N ASP A 13 -25.66 -41.22 -13.18
CA ASP A 13 -24.66 -40.17 -13.48
C ASP A 13 -23.36 -40.37 -12.69
N ARG A 14 -23.44 -40.87 -11.45
CA ARG A 14 -22.26 -41.18 -10.62
C ARG A 14 -21.47 -42.37 -11.15
N GLU A 15 -22.16 -43.42 -11.60
CA GLU A 15 -21.51 -44.60 -12.22
C GLU A 15 -20.82 -44.23 -13.53
N LYS A 16 -21.47 -43.43 -14.39
CA LYS A 16 -20.86 -42.91 -15.63
C LYS A 16 -19.63 -42.03 -15.34
N SER A 17 -19.66 -41.24 -14.26
CA SER A 17 -18.51 -40.42 -13.85
C SER A 17 -17.34 -41.28 -13.37
N LEU A 18 -17.61 -42.36 -12.62
CA LEU A 18 -16.58 -43.29 -12.15
C LEU A 18 -15.95 -44.07 -13.31
N GLN A 19 -16.76 -44.48 -14.31
CA GLN A 19 -16.25 -45.10 -15.54
C GLN A 19 -15.34 -44.16 -16.35
N ARG A 20 -15.72 -42.87 -16.48
CA ARG A 20 -14.85 -41.88 -17.14
C ARG A 20 -13.54 -41.64 -16.41
N GLN A 21 -13.53 -41.74 -15.07
CA GLN A 21 -12.29 -41.64 -14.29
C GLN A 21 -11.41 -42.87 -14.45
N THR A 22 -11.97 -44.08 -14.44
CA THR A 22 -11.19 -45.31 -14.65
C THR A 22 -10.63 -45.40 -16.07
N ASP A 23 -11.38 -44.95 -17.08
CA ASP A 23 -10.88 -44.88 -18.47
C ASP A 23 -9.76 -43.86 -18.64
N ARG A 24 -9.82 -42.71 -17.93
CA ARG A 24 -8.72 -41.73 -17.91
C ARG A 24 -7.46 -42.30 -17.25
N VAL A 25 -7.59 -43.04 -16.16
CA VAL A 25 -6.46 -43.69 -15.49
C VAL A 25 -5.83 -44.75 -16.39
N LYS A 26 -6.64 -45.54 -17.12
CA LYS A 26 -6.16 -46.50 -18.11
C LYS A 26 -5.44 -45.82 -19.29
N GLN A 27 -5.92 -44.67 -19.78
CA GLN A 27 -5.24 -43.90 -20.83
C GLN A 27 -3.90 -43.30 -20.37
N ILE A 28 -3.82 -42.87 -19.11
CA ILE A 28 -2.56 -42.37 -18.52
C ILE A 28 -1.56 -43.53 -18.38
N ALA A 29 -1.99 -44.69 -17.88
CA ALA A 29 -1.15 -45.88 -17.79
C ALA A 29 -0.65 -46.36 -19.17
N ALA A 30 -1.50 -46.32 -20.20
CA ALA A 30 -1.12 -46.69 -21.56
C ALA A 30 -0.08 -45.73 -22.18
N ARG A 31 -0.11 -44.43 -21.84
CA ARG A 31 0.89 -43.45 -22.29
C ARG A 31 2.26 -43.64 -21.65
N HIS A 32 2.33 -44.13 -20.41
CA HIS A 32 3.59 -44.38 -19.72
C HIS A 32 4.32 -45.65 -20.21
N HIS A 33 3.60 -46.62 -20.79
CA HIS A 33 4.22 -47.83 -21.36
C HIS A 33 4.72 -47.68 -22.81
N ALA A 34 4.35 -46.61 -23.52
CA ALA A 34 4.75 -46.40 -24.93
C ALA A 34 6.11 -45.67 -25.11
N THR A 35 6.75 -45.20 -24.04
CA THR A 35 8.02 -44.44 -24.09
C THR A 35 9.29 -45.27 -23.89
N ALA A 36 9.21 -46.61 -23.96
CA ALA A 36 10.36 -47.51 -23.82
C ALA A 36 10.48 -48.49 -24.98
N ALA A 37 10.75 -48.01 -26.20
CA ALA A 37 11.29 -48.81 -27.29
C ALA A 37 12.02 -47.93 -28.31
N VAL A 38 13.35 -48.02 -28.36
CA VAL A 38 14.19 -47.45 -29.41
C VAL A 38 14.42 -48.52 -30.48
N PRO A 39 14.09 -48.30 -31.76
CA PRO A 39 14.62 -49.11 -32.86
C PRO A 39 15.79 -48.40 -33.58
N PRO A 40 16.72 -49.17 -34.18
CA PRO A 40 17.99 -48.64 -34.67
C PRO A 40 17.90 -48.03 -36.07
N ALA A 41 18.90 -47.18 -36.35
CA ALA A 41 19.08 -46.39 -37.55
C ALA A 41 19.20 -47.22 -38.84
N LYS A 42 18.56 -46.74 -39.92
CA LYS A 42 18.92 -47.07 -41.30
C LYS A 42 19.03 -45.80 -42.13
N THR A 43 20.23 -45.62 -42.70
CA THR A 43 20.61 -44.67 -43.75
C THR A 43 19.82 -44.89 -45.03
N THR A 44 19.29 -43.82 -45.63
CA THR A 44 19.14 -43.67 -47.10
C THR A 44 18.88 -42.21 -47.48
N SER A 45 19.27 -41.89 -48.71
CA SER A 45 19.65 -40.61 -49.33
C SER A 45 18.59 -39.49 -49.45
N LYS A 46 19.10 -38.24 -49.48
CA LYS A 46 18.43 -36.97 -49.88
C LYS A 46 17.73 -37.07 -51.26
N PRO A 47 16.74 -36.18 -51.53
CA PRO A 47 17.05 -34.98 -52.32
C PRO A 47 16.57 -33.67 -51.68
N LEU A 48 17.20 -32.57 -52.11
CA LEU A 48 17.04 -31.21 -51.60
C LEU A 48 15.61 -30.66 -51.76
N THR A 49 15.11 -30.00 -50.72
CA THR A 49 14.18 -28.86 -50.88
C THR A 49 14.39 -27.85 -49.76
N GLN A 50 14.61 -26.61 -50.21
CA GLN A 50 14.84 -25.32 -49.56
C GLN A 50 14.55 -25.19 -48.05
N GLY A 51 15.53 -24.60 -47.36
CA GLY A 51 15.59 -24.48 -45.91
C GLY A 51 14.45 -23.67 -45.31
N LEU A 52 13.63 -24.35 -44.51
CA LEU A 52 12.96 -23.75 -43.37
C LEU A 52 14.00 -23.60 -42.26
N VAL A 53 14.43 -22.36 -42.02
CA VAL A 53 15.19 -21.99 -40.84
C VAL A 53 14.33 -22.31 -39.62
N ASN A 54 14.71 -23.34 -38.86
CA ASN A 54 14.20 -23.55 -37.50
C ASN A 54 14.67 -22.38 -36.63
N PRO A 55 13.80 -21.58 -35.99
CA PRO A 55 14.24 -20.65 -34.97
C PRO A 55 14.36 -21.42 -33.66
N SER A 56 15.54 -21.98 -33.40
CA SER A 56 15.94 -22.45 -32.07
C SER A 56 17.21 -21.75 -31.61
N SER A 57 17.29 -20.43 -31.79
CA SER A 57 18.30 -19.62 -31.12
C SER A 57 17.70 -19.10 -29.82
N GLU A 58 18.31 -19.43 -28.68
CA GLU A 58 18.08 -18.67 -27.45
C GLU A 58 18.25 -17.17 -27.75
N PRO A 59 17.40 -16.30 -27.18
CA PRO A 59 17.57 -14.86 -27.35
C PRO A 59 18.96 -14.44 -26.83
N PRO A 60 19.60 -13.44 -27.47
CA PRO A 60 20.91 -12.97 -27.04
C PRO A 60 20.89 -12.54 -25.57
N ALA A 61 22.06 -12.55 -24.91
CA ALA A 61 22.16 -12.02 -23.56
C ALA A 61 21.77 -10.53 -23.53
N VAL A 62 21.24 -10.06 -22.39
CA VAL A 62 20.94 -8.65 -22.18
C VAL A 62 22.26 -7.88 -22.19
N ALA A 63 22.37 -6.86 -23.05
CA ALA A 63 23.55 -6.03 -23.16
C ALA A 63 23.45 -4.84 -22.19
N GLU A 64 24.53 -4.55 -21.47
CA GLU A 64 24.65 -3.38 -20.59
C GLU A 64 24.89 -2.13 -21.44
N ARG A 65 23.87 -1.27 -21.58
CA ARG A 65 23.90 -0.09 -22.46
C ARG A 65 23.67 1.19 -21.67
N VAL A 66 22.75 1.14 -20.71
CA VAL A 66 22.27 2.32 -19.98
C VAL A 66 23.37 2.96 -19.15
N GLN A 67 24.25 2.17 -18.53
CA GLN A 67 25.35 2.67 -17.68
C GLN A 67 26.26 3.68 -18.41
N GLN A 68 26.51 3.48 -19.70
CA GLN A 68 27.40 4.33 -20.50
C GLN A 68 26.71 5.64 -20.93
N ALA A 69 25.38 5.66 -20.94
CA ALA A 69 24.58 6.80 -21.38
C ALA A 69 24.06 7.68 -20.24
N LEU A 70 24.41 7.36 -18.99
CA LEU A 70 23.95 8.12 -17.84
C LEU A 70 24.46 9.56 -17.88
N ILE A 71 23.55 10.48 -17.60
CA ILE A 71 23.84 11.89 -17.36
C ILE A 71 23.40 12.26 -15.94
N PRO A 72 23.93 13.35 -15.35
CA PRO A 72 23.55 13.74 -14.01
C PRO A 72 22.04 14.02 -13.91
N LEU A 73 21.42 13.42 -12.89
CA LEU A 73 20.01 13.57 -12.54
C LEU A 73 19.89 14.43 -11.28
N PHE A 74 18.96 15.36 -11.24
CA PHE A 74 18.69 16.18 -10.05
C PHE A 74 17.24 15.99 -9.61
N ARG A 75 17.02 15.87 -8.30
CA ARG A 75 15.68 15.98 -7.72
C ARG A 75 15.37 17.46 -7.46
N ASP A 76 14.09 17.80 -7.32
CA ASP A 76 13.67 19.10 -6.81
C ASP A 76 14.49 19.50 -5.57
N ASP A 77 14.92 20.76 -5.51
CA ASP A 77 15.67 21.37 -4.40
C ASP A 77 17.04 20.75 -4.08
N SER A 78 17.53 19.80 -4.88
CA SER A 78 18.88 19.23 -4.75
C SER A 78 19.87 19.92 -5.69
N THR A 79 20.94 20.47 -5.11
CA THR A 79 22.08 21.02 -5.87
C THR A 79 23.06 19.93 -6.32
N GLU A 80 23.03 18.77 -5.66
CA GLU A 80 23.89 17.63 -5.97
C GLU A 80 23.15 16.58 -6.82
N PRO A 81 23.86 15.89 -7.73
CA PRO A 81 23.25 14.89 -8.59
C PRO A 81 22.95 13.59 -7.84
N SER A 82 21.77 13.03 -8.12
CA SER A 82 21.37 11.67 -7.77
C SER A 82 21.85 10.67 -8.83
N ALA A 83 22.17 9.45 -8.39
CA ALA A 83 22.52 8.35 -9.28
C ALA A 83 21.37 7.33 -9.37
N PRO A 84 21.10 6.73 -10.55
CA PRO A 84 20.16 5.63 -10.65
C PRO A 84 20.73 4.37 -9.98
N SER A 85 19.86 3.61 -9.30
CA SER A 85 20.22 2.31 -8.72
C SER A 85 20.56 1.27 -9.78
N SER A 86 21.35 0.27 -9.40
CA SER A 86 21.69 -0.86 -10.27
C SER A 86 20.44 -1.60 -10.77
N ALA A 87 19.40 -1.71 -9.94
CA ALA A 87 18.11 -2.27 -10.31
C ALA A 87 17.41 -1.49 -11.42
N LEU A 88 17.43 -0.16 -11.33
CA LEU A 88 16.79 0.72 -12.33
C LEU A 88 17.53 0.63 -13.68
N ILE A 89 18.87 0.57 -13.64
CA ILE A 89 19.72 0.37 -14.83
C ILE A 89 19.44 -1.00 -15.47
N ALA A 90 19.44 -2.08 -14.68
CA ALA A 90 19.19 -3.44 -15.17
C ALA A 90 17.80 -3.60 -15.80
N LEU A 91 16.77 -2.95 -15.23
CA LEU A 91 15.43 -2.93 -15.81
C LEU A 91 15.39 -2.15 -17.13
N ALA A 92 16.12 -1.03 -17.24
CA ALA A 92 16.18 -0.25 -18.47
C ALA A 92 16.93 -1.01 -19.59
N ASP A 93 17.99 -1.75 -19.25
CA ASP A 93 18.67 -2.65 -20.19
C ASP A 93 17.76 -3.81 -20.62
N LEU A 94 17.00 -4.42 -19.69
CA LEU A 94 16.02 -5.44 -20.03
C LEU A 94 14.87 -4.90 -20.90
N TYR A 95 14.43 -3.67 -20.64
CA TYR A 95 13.43 -2.96 -21.43
C TYR A 95 13.91 -2.72 -22.87
N LEU A 96 15.16 -2.24 -23.04
CA LEU A 96 15.79 -2.08 -24.36
C LEU A 96 15.94 -3.40 -25.09
N HIS A 97 16.36 -4.45 -24.38
CA HIS A 97 16.48 -5.79 -24.93
C HIS A 97 15.11 -6.32 -25.41
N ALA A 98 14.05 -6.14 -24.61
CA ALA A 98 12.69 -6.52 -24.99
C ALA A 98 12.17 -5.70 -26.19
N ALA A 99 12.47 -4.40 -26.26
CA ALA A 99 12.11 -3.56 -27.40
C ALA A 99 12.77 -4.02 -28.71
N GLN A 100 14.06 -4.38 -28.64
CA GLN A 100 14.85 -4.78 -29.80
C GLN A 100 14.53 -6.20 -30.30
N HIS A 101 14.39 -7.15 -29.38
CA HIS A 101 14.26 -8.58 -29.70
C HIS A 101 12.83 -9.12 -29.56
N ARG A 102 11.88 -8.30 -29.11
CA ARG A 102 10.47 -8.68 -28.90
C ARG A 102 10.30 -9.86 -27.94
N THR A 103 11.23 -9.99 -27.00
CA THR A 103 11.24 -11.02 -25.95
C THR A 103 10.25 -10.68 -24.83
N ARG A 104 9.83 -11.69 -24.06
CA ARG A 104 8.93 -11.50 -22.91
C ARG A 104 9.56 -12.00 -21.61
N HIS A 105 9.51 -11.16 -20.59
CA HIS A 105 10.21 -11.35 -19.32
C HIS A 105 9.31 -11.02 -18.13
N ILE A 106 9.59 -11.66 -17.01
CA ILE A 106 9.06 -11.33 -15.68
C ILE A 106 10.26 -10.95 -14.82
N ALA A 107 10.48 -9.66 -14.64
CA ALA A 107 11.53 -9.12 -13.79
C ALA A 107 11.05 -9.10 -12.33
N MET A 108 11.76 -9.84 -11.47
CA MET A 108 11.52 -9.87 -10.03
C MET A 108 12.49 -8.91 -9.34
N VAL A 109 12.02 -7.73 -8.98
CA VAL A 109 12.78 -6.67 -8.31
C VAL A 109 12.65 -6.88 -6.80
N TRP A 110 13.75 -7.18 -6.11
CA TRP A 110 13.69 -7.58 -4.69
C TRP A 110 15.03 -7.34 -3.98
N PRO A 111 15.10 -7.05 -2.67
CA PRO A 111 13.99 -6.90 -1.71
C PRO A 111 13.25 -5.56 -1.72
N ALA A 112 13.78 -4.52 -2.38
CA ALA A 112 13.06 -3.26 -2.56
C ALA A 112 12.05 -3.30 -3.71
N SER A 113 11.13 -2.33 -3.75
CA SER A 113 10.11 -2.21 -4.79
C SER A 113 10.23 -0.87 -5.54
N LEU A 114 9.96 -0.86 -6.83
CA LEU A 114 9.86 0.40 -7.58
C LEU A 114 8.39 0.84 -7.64
N LYS A 115 8.10 2.04 -7.13
CA LYS A 115 6.74 2.62 -7.10
C LYS A 115 6.31 3.14 -8.46
N THR A 116 7.26 3.49 -9.33
CA THR A 116 7.03 3.95 -10.69
C THR A 116 8.02 3.29 -11.65
N LEU A 117 7.56 3.02 -12.87
CA LEU A 117 8.40 2.46 -13.95
C LEU A 117 8.65 3.49 -15.07
N THR A 118 8.18 4.72 -14.90
CA THR A 118 8.33 5.77 -15.93
C THR A 118 9.79 6.14 -16.18
N LEU A 119 10.64 6.10 -15.15
CA LEU A 119 12.07 6.35 -15.28
C LEU A 119 12.81 5.26 -16.07
N VAL A 120 12.34 4.01 -16.04
CA VAL A 120 12.91 2.93 -16.87
C VAL A 120 12.87 3.31 -18.34
N HIS A 121 11.73 3.85 -18.79
CA HIS A 121 11.56 4.35 -20.14
C HIS A 121 12.45 5.56 -20.42
N ALA A 122 12.53 6.52 -19.49
CA ALA A 122 13.38 7.70 -19.67
C ALA A 122 14.86 7.35 -19.85
N LEU A 123 15.40 6.46 -19.01
CA LEU A 123 16.78 5.99 -19.11
C LEU A 123 17.03 5.17 -20.39
N ALA A 124 16.08 4.32 -20.78
CA ALA A 124 16.16 3.57 -22.03
C ALA A 124 16.18 4.49 -23.26
N THR A 125 15.33 5.50 -23.29
CA THR A 125 15.29 6.51 -24.37
C THR A 125 16.57 7.33 -24.41
N LEU A 126 17.12 7.72 -23.26
CA LEU A 126 18.41 8.40 -23.16
C LEU A 126 19.56 7.54 -23.73
N ALA A 127 19.58 6.24 -23.42
CA ALA A 127 20.56 5.31 -23.97
C ALA A 127 20.48 5.21 -25.50
N ARG A 128 19.26 5.19 -26.06
CA ARG A 128 19.06 5.23 -27.52
C ARG A 128 19.57 6.53 -28.14
N TRP A 129 19.31 7.67 -27.51
CA TRP A 129 19.85 8.95 -27.98
C TRP A 129 21.37 8.93 -27.97
N HIS A 130 22.00 8.44 -26.89
CA HIS A 130 23.46 8.37 -26.79
C HIS A 130 24.11 7.56 -27.94
N GLU A 131 23.45 6.47 -28.34
CA GLU A 131 23.85 5.60 -29.46
C GLU A 131 23.52 6.15 -30.86
N GLY A 132 22.82 7.29 -30.93
CA GLY A 132 22.48 7.97 -32.18
C GLY A 132 21.10 7.67 -32.76
N ASP A 133 20.24 6.98 -32.02
CA ASP A 133 18.83 6.79 -32.38
C ASP A 133 18.00 7.97 -31.85
N LYS A 134 17.72 8.98 -32.69
CA LYS A 134 16.91 10.15 -32.28
C LYS A 134 15.45 9.81 -32.03
N GLN A 135 14.96 8.72 -32.59
CA GLN A 135 13.56 8.29 -32.45
C GLN A 135 13.30 7.64 -31.09
N GLY A 136 14.34 7.28 -30.33
CA GLY A 136 14.21 6.74 -28.98
C GLY A 136 13.45 5.42 -28.94
N VAL A 137 12.68 5.19 -27.88
CA VAL A 137 11.86 3.98 -27.72
C VAL A 137 10.40 4.38 -27.58
N ARG A 138 9.50 3.73 -28.32
CA ARG A 138 8.05 3.89 -28.12
C ARG A 138 7.53 2.91 -27.06
N GLY A 139 7.07 3.41 -25.92
CA GLY A 139 6.70 2.60 -24.77
C GLY A 139 5.19 2.55 -24.47
N LEU A 140 4.73 1.46 -23.87
CA LEU A 140 3.40 1.36 -23.25
C LEU A 140 3.52 0.87 -21.80
N LEU A 141 2.79 1.48 -20.87
CA LEU A 141 2.78 1.11 -19.45
C LEU A 141 1.36 0.79 -18.98
N PHE A 142 1.18 -0.34 -18.30
CA PHE A 142 -0.10 -0.75 -17.71
C PHE A 142 0.10 -1.60 -16.46
N PRO A 143 -0.78 -1.56 -15.45
CA PRO A 143 -1.76 -0.50 -15.19
C PRO A 143 -1.09 0.72 -14.55
N VAL A 144 -1.69 1.90 -14.74
CA VAL A 144 -1.26 3.13 -14.08
C VAL A 144 -2.40 3.85 -13.38
N LYS A 145 -2.05 4.70 -12.41
CA LYS A 145 -2.95 5.72 -11.87
C LYS A 145 -2.87 7.00 -12.69
N SER A 146 -3.83 7.88 -12.51
CA SER A 146 -3.88 9.19 -13.17
C SER A 146 -2.65 10.09 -12.93
N ASN A 147 -1.86 9.83 -11.88
CA ASN A 147 -0.65 10.58 -11.53
C ASN A 147 0.67 9.87 -11.92
N ALA A 148 0.65 8.84 -12.78
CA ALA A 148 1.84 8.03 -13.04
C ALA A 148 3.05 8.78 -13.62
N PHE A 149 2.83 9.89 -14.33
CA PHE A 149 3.90 10.73 -14.87
C PHE A 149 4.45 11.77 -13.90
N HIS A 150 3.85 11.88 -12.71
CA HIS A 150 4.25 12.85 -11.69
C HIS A 150 5.77 12.82 -11.40
N PRO A 151 6.42 11.66 -11.18
CA PRO A 151 7.86 11.61 -10.92
C PRO A 151 8.72 12.25 -12.02
N LEU A 152 8.27 12.21 -13.28
CA LEU A 152 9.00 12.81 -14.41
C LEU A 152 9.06 14.35 -14.33
N ASN A 153 8.13 14.98 -13.60
CA ASN A 153 8.08 16.43 -13.43
C ASN A 153 8.92 16.95 -12.26
N HIS A 154 9.51 16.04 -11.46
CA HIS A 154 10.30 16.37 -10.26
C HIS A 154 11.74 15.85 -10.32
N ILE A 155 12.10 15.29 -11.47
CA ILE A 155 13.44 14.80 -11.76
C ILE A 155 13.90 15.53 -13.01
N HIS A 156 15.10 16.08 -12.92
CA HIS A 156 15.70 16.92 -13.93
C HIS A 156 16.93 16.26 -14.53
N PHE A 157 17.10 16.41 -15.84
CA PHE A 157 18.36 16.09 -16.49
C PHE A 157 19.27 17.31 -16.49
N GLU A 158 20.58 17.11 -16.36
CA GLU A 158 21.54 18.19 -16.55
C GLU A 158 21.41 18.79 -17.95
N ARG A 159 21.12 20.10 -18.00
CA ARG A 159 20.94 20.85 -19.25
C ARG A 159 22.12 20.70 -20.22
N GLN A 160 23.35 20.81 -19.72
CA GLN A 160 24.56 20.76 -20.56
C GLN A 160 24.80 19.36 -21.14
N ALA A 161 24.53 18.31 -20.37
CA ALA A 161 24.68 16.93 -20.84
C ALA A 161 23.66 16.60 -21.94
N VAL A 162 22.39 16.99 -21.77
CA VAL A 162 21.36 16.81 -22.83
C VAL A 162 21.74 17.59 -24.09
N LEU A 163 22.22 18.83 -23.95
CA LEU A 163 22.70 19.63 -25.07
C LEU A 163 23.89 19.01 -25.80
N SER A 164 24.82 18.38 -25.06
CA SER A 164 25.97 17.70 -25.65
C SER A 164 25.53 16.55 -26.55
N ILE A 165 24.56 15.74 -26.08
CA ILE A 165 23.95 14.67 -26.87
C ILE A 165 23.27 15.26 -28.10
N ALA A 166 22.40 16.28 -27.93
CA ALA A 166 21.69 16.91 -29.04
C ALA A 166 22.64 17.46 -30.12
N ARG A 167 23.71 18.17 -29.73
CA ARG A 167 24.74 18.66 -30.66
C ARG A 167 25.47 17.54 -31.40
N SER A 168 25.75 16.43 -30.73
CA SER A 168 26.41 15.29 -31.37
C SER A 168 25.55 14.61 -32.44
N LEU A 169 24.23 14.81 -32.38
CA LEU A 169 23.26 14.20 -33.28
C LEU A 169 22.64 15.19 -34.28
N GLU A 170 22.97 16.49 -34.22
CA GLU A 170 22.40 17.51 -35.10
C GLU A 170 22.43 17.08 -36.58
N GLU A 171 21.30 17.27 -37.27
CA GLU A 171 21.06 16.85 -38.66
C GLU A 171 20.91 18.04 -39.62
N VAL A 172 21.44 19.23 -39.25
CA VAL A 172 21.58 20.36 -40.19
C VAL A 172 22.41 19.96 -41.42
N ASN A 173 23.36 19.02 -41.23
CA ASN A 173 24.06 18.30 -42.29
C ASN A 173 23.94 16.77 -42.06
N PRO A 174 24.16 15.93 -43.09
CA PRO A 174 24.17 14.47 -42.91
C PRO A 174 25.15 14.06 -41.82
N ASN A 175 24.65 13.43 -40.76
CA ASN A 175 25.43 13.05 -39.59
C ASN A 175 25.55 11.53 -39.51
N PRO A 176 26.76 10.95 -39.70
CA PRO A 176 26.96 9.49 -39.72
C PRO A 176 26.75 8.83 -38.35
N ARG A 177 26.70 9.62 -37.26
CA ARG A 177 26.39 9.12 -35.92
C ARG A 177 24.90 8.78 -35.78
N VAL A 178 24.03 9.37 -36.60
CA VAL A 178 22.59 9.18 -36.51
C VAL A 178 22.19 7.87 -37.18
N THR A 179 21.58 6.97 -36.40
CA THR A 179 21.11 5.66 -36.88
C THR A 179 19.64 5.70 -37.30
N ARG A 180 18.80 6.44 -36.55
CA ARG A 180 17.40 6.73 -36.89
C ARG A 180 17.17 8.23 -36.87
N SER A 181 16.96 8.78 -38.07
CA SER A 181 16.81 10.22 -38.32
C SER A 181 15.50 10.79 -37.74
N LEU A 182 15.58 12.01 -37.22
CA LEU A 182 14.42 12.81 -36.81
C LEU A 182 14.83 14.31 -36.76
N PRO A 183 14.96 14.99 -37.91
CA PRO A 183 15.57 16.33 -37.98
C PRO A 183 14.79 17.39 -37.21
N ASP A 184 13.46 17.29 -37.18
CA ASP A 184 12.59 18.23 -36.45
C ASP A 184 12.93 18.32 -34.95
N LYS A 185 13.56 17.27 -34.40
CA LYS A 185 13.91 17.17 -32.98
C LYS A 185 15.07 18.07 -32.59
N ASP A 186 15.85 18.53 -33.57
CA ASP A 186 16.93 19.49 -33.35
C ASP A 186 16.35 20.81 -32.79
N ALA A 187 15.31 21.36 -33.42
CA ALA A 187 14.64 22.57 -32.94
C ALA A 187 14.03 22.40 -31.54
N PHE A 188 13.57 21.18 -31.21
CA PHE A 188 13.04 20.82 -29.90
C PHE A 188 14.11 20.69 -28.82
N HIS A 189 15.37 20.36 -29.13
CA HIS A 189 16.43 20.34 -28.10
C HIS A 189 17.22 21.65 -28.03
N PHE A 190 17.35 22.38 -29.14
CA PHE A 190 18.18 23.59 -29.18
C PHE A 190 17.61 24.78 -28.39
N TRP A 191 16.35 24.75 -27.94
CA TRP A 191 15.87 25.76 -26.98
C TRP A 191 16.65 25.73 -25.66
N LEU A 192 17.26 24.60 -25.30
CA LEU A 192 18.17 24.50 -24.16
C LEU A 192 19.38 25.44 -24.34
N THR A 193 19.64 26.03 -25.51
CA THR A 193 20.67 27.06 -25.68
C THR A 193 20.19 28.49 -25.39
N ASP A 194 18.89 28.69 -25.17
CA ASP A 194 18.31 30.03 -24.97
C ASP A 194 18.92 30.72 -23.74
N ARG A 195 19.42 31.94 -23.96
CA ARG A 195 20.04 32.80 -22.95
C ARG A 195 19.01 33.56 -22.11
N SER A 196 17.75 33.58 -22.54
CA SER A 196 16.63 34.24 -21.85
C SER A 196 16.04 33.39 -20.70
N LEU A 197 16.51 32.15 -20.54
CA LEU A 197 16.17 31.32 -19.39
C LEU A 197 16.75 31.94 -18.10
N PRO A 198 15.96 32.05 -17.02
CA PRO A 198 16.43 32.62 -15.77
C PRO A 198 17.61 31.81 -15.22
N LYS A 199 18.65 32.51 -14.78
CA LYS A 199 19.73 31.97 -13.96
C LYS A 199 19.35 32.22 -12.51
N LEU A 200 18.74 31.25 -11.84
CA LEU A 200 18.42 31.36 -10.41
C LEU A 200 19.73 31.24 -9.63
N GLN A 201 20.15 32.31 -8.94
CA GLN A 201 21.25 32.32 -7.94
C GLN A 201 22.51 31.50 -8.28
N GLY A 202 22.92 31.44 -9.55
CA GLY A 202 24.14 30.73 -9.97
C GLY A 202 23.90 29.32 -10.54
N ASP A 203 22.73 28.72 -10.33
CA ASP A 203 22.38 27.40 -10.86
C ASP A 203 21.71 27.49 -12.24
N ALA A 204 22.12 26.56 -13.12
CA ALA A 204 21.52 26.43 -14.44
C ALA A 204 20.12 25.81 -14.33
N LEU A 205 19.11 26.44 -14.94
CA LEU A 205 17.77 25.85 -15.08
C LEU A 205 17.86 24.50 -15.82
N ASN A 206 17.69 23.40 -15.09
CA ASN A 206 17.69 22.05 -15.64
C ASN A 206 16.25 21.64 -16.06
N PRO A 207 16.04 21.10 -17.27
CA PRO A 207 14.73 20.63 -17.71
C PRO A 207 14.26 19.42 -16.92
N THR A 208 12.97 19.35 -16.62
CA THR A 208 12.37 18.11 -16.08
C THR A 208 12.33 17.03 -17.16
N ILE A 209 12.34 15.76 -16.77
CA ILE A 209 12.22 14.64 -17.72
C ILE A 209 10.88 14.69 -18.46
N GLY A 210 9.80 15.05 -17.76
CA GLY A 210 8.44 15.16 -18.31
C GLY A 210 8.30 16.26 -19.37
N GLU A 211 9.18 17.26 -19.36
CA GLU A 211 9.25 18.31 -20.38
C GLU A 211 10.00 17.88 -21.65
N LEU A 212 10.87 16.89 -21.55
CA LEU A 212 11.68 16.38 -22.66
C LEU A 212 11.05 15.17 -23.36
N LEU A 213 10.20 14.40 -22.65
CA LEU A 213 9.59 13.18 -23.16
C LEU A 213 8.07 13.32 -23.34
N PRO A 214 7.55 13.13 -24.56
CA PRO A 214 6.11 13.07 -24.80
C PRO A 214 5.47 11.92 -24.02
N HIS A 215 4.38 12.19 -23.32
CA HIS A 215 3.67 11.18 -22.54
C HIS A 215 2.15 11.34 -22.67
N PHE A 216 1.47 10.21 -22.78
CA PHE A 216 0.04 10.15 -23.09
C PHE A 216 -0.68 9.23 -22.10
N LEU A 217 -1.73 9.73 -21.44
CA LEU A 217 -2.58 8.96 -20.53
C LEU A 217 -3.90 8.61 -21.21
N ALA A 218 -4.25 7.32 -21.24
CA ALA A 218 -5.61 6.87 -21.55
C ALA A 218 -6.42 6.77 -20.24
N PRO A 219 -7.42 7.64 -20.01
CA PRO A 219 -8.26 7.58 -18.82
C PRO A 219 -9.21 6.38 -18.87
N GLY A 220 -9.91 6.13 -17.76
CA GLY A 220 -10.91 5.07 -17.65
C GLY A 220 -12.01 5.10 -18.73
N ASP A 221 -12.46 6.28 -19.15
CA ASP A 221 -13.48 6.50 -20.19
C ASP A 221 -12.83 6.83 -21.56
N PHE A 222 -11.99 5.91 -22.07
CA PHE A 222 -11.18 6.18 -23.24
C PHE A 222 -11.98 6.55 -24.51
N LYS A 223 -11.85 7.82 -24.93
CA LYS A 223 -12.43 8.39 -26.16
C LYS A 223 -11.42 8.52 -27.30
N GLY A 224 -10.12 8.54 -26.99
CA GLY A 224 -9.04 8.70 -27.95
C GLY A 224 -7.78 9.28 -27.31
N TRP A 225 -6.64 9.10 -27.96
CA TRP A 225 -5.37 9.66 -27.53
C TRP A 225 -5.36 11.18 -27.72
N GLN A 226 -5.29 11.92 -26.61
CA GLN A 226 -5.26 13.38 -26.64
C GLN A 226 -3.83 13.90 -26.92
N PRO A 227 -3.67 15.00 -27.65
CA PRO A 227 -2.36 15.64 -27.82
C PRO A 227 -1.76 16.13 -26.48
N CYS A 228 -0.43 16.17 -26.39
CA CYS A 228 0.30 16.64 -25.21
C CYS A 228 1.16 17.90 -25.45
N HIS A 229 1.08 18.53 -26.62
CA HIS A 229 1.87 19.73 -26.97
C HIS A 229 1.68 20.89 -25.96
N GLU A 230 0.51 21.03 -25.35
CA GLU A 230 0.29 22.06 -24.32
C GLU A 230 1.05 21.79 -23.02
N ARG A 231 1.35 20.51 -22.72
CA ARG A 231 2.07 20.08 -21.52
C ARG A 231 3.58 20.05 -21.72
N LEU A 232 4.04 19.76 -22.94
CA LEU A 232 5.46 19.79 -23.29
C LEU A 232 6.04 21.20 -23.09
N LEU A 233 7.18 21.25 -22.40
CA LEU A 233 7.89 22.50 -22.05
C LEU A 233 7.01 23.53 -21.32
N ALA A 234 5.89 23.14 -20.70
CA ALA A 234 4.93 24.07 -20.09
C ALA A 234 5.56 24.86 -18.93
N LEU A 235 6.34 24.22 -18.06
CA LEU A 235 6.99 24.88 -16.92
C LEU A 235 8.08 25.83 -17.41
N ILE A 236 8.87 25.43 -18.40
CA ILE A 236 9.86 26.28 -19.07
C ILE A 236 9.18 27.50 -19.72
N ARG A 237 8.09 27.29 -20.46
CA ARG A 237 7.33 28.38 -21.11
C ARG A 237 6.83 29.40 -20.09
N ALA A 238 6.42 28.95 -18.90
CA ALA A 238 6.03 29.82 -17.79
C ALA A 238 7.21 30.59 -17.18
N LYS A 239 8.42 30.01 -17.19
CA LYS A 239 9.65 30.61 -16.62
C LYS A 239 10.42 31.52 -17.60
N VAL A 240 10.12 31.46 -18.90
CA VAL A 240 10.76 32.28 -19.94
C VAL A 240 10.25 33.72 -19.92
N LEU A 241 11.17 34.70 -19.82
CA LEU A 241 10.83 36.12 -19.71
C LEU A 241 10.32 36.75 -21.02
N ARG A 242 10.68 36.18 -22.18
CA ARG A 242 10.37 36.76 -23.51
C ARG A 242 9.20 36.04 -24.16
N ARG A 243 8.10 36.78 -24.42
CA ARG A 243 6.90 36.26 -25.12
C ARG A 243 7.19 35.65 -26.49
N THR A 244 8.18 36.17 -27.22
CA THR A 244 8.59 35.62 -28.53
C THR A 244 9.24 34.25 -28.39
N SER A 245 10.10 34.05 -27.38
CA SER A 245 10.69 32.75 -27.06
C SER A 245 9.60 31.75 -26.61
N THR A 246 8.61 32.20 -25.83
CA THR A 246 7.47 31.36 -25.43
C THR A 246 6.66 30.85 -26.62
N LYS A 247 6.43 31.69 -27.63
CA LYS A 247 5.72 31.29 -28.87
C LYS A 247 6.56 30.33 -29.73
N ALA A 248 7.87 30.59 -29.86
CA ALA A 248 8.77 29.70 -30.60
C ALA A 248 8.86 28.31 -29.94
N LEU A 249 8.93 28.26 -28.61
CA LEU A 249 8.88 27.02 -27.84
C LEU A 249 7.61 26.23 -28.14
N GLN A 250 6.44 26.89 -28.13
CA GLN A 250 5.17 26.24 -28.44
C GLN A 250 5.18 25.62 -29.85
N GLN A 251 5.65 26.37 -30.86
CA GLN A 251 5.76 25.88 -32.24
C GLN A 251 6.69 24.67 -32.34
N ASN A 252 7.80 24.66 -31.61
CA ASN A 252 8.75 23.55 -31.62
C ASN A 252 8.21 22.28 -30.92
N THR A 253 7.18 22.40 -30.08
CA THR A 253 6.54 21.24 -29.42
C THR A 253 5.41 20.61 -30.24
N GLU A 254 4.82 21.33 -31.19
CA GLU A 254 3.69 20.83 -31.99
C GLU A 254 3.99 19.51 -32.73
N PRO A 255 5.18 19.32 -33.35
CA PRO A 255 5.51 18.06 -34.03
C PRO A 255 5.61 16.87 -33.08
N PHE A 256 5.93 17.07 -31.80
CA PHE A 256 6.15 15.98 -30.84
C PHE A 256 4.98 15.79 -29.87
N GLY A 257 4.03 16.73 -29.86
CA GLY A 257 2.86 16.63 -29.00
C GLY A 257 1.72 15.79 -29.56
N GLN A 258 1.83 15.26 -30.78
CA GLN A 258 0.83 14.38 -31.37
C GLN A 258 1.22 12.90 -31.20
N PRO A 259 0.27 12.00 -30.88
CA PRO A 259 0.55 10.57 -30.72
C PRO A 259 1.23 9.90 -31.93
N GLY A 260 0.97 10.39 -33.16
CA GLY A 260 1.50 9.82 -34.40
C GLY A 260 2.95 10.15 -34.69
N THR A 261 3.40 11.32 -34.25
CA THR A 261 4.69 11.91 -34.61
C THR A 261 5.67 11.93 -33.44
N ALA A 262 5.31 11.29 -32.32
CA ALA A 262 6.14 11.15 -31.12
C ALA A 262 6.69 9.71 -31.00
N PRO A 263 7.86 9.39 -31.59
CA PRO A 263 8.40 8.04 -31.62
C PRO A 263 8.99 7.58 -30.28
N ASP A 264 9.42 8.50 -29.43
CA ASP A 264 10.00 8.27 -28.10
C ASP A 264 8.98 8.45 -26.98
N ALA A 265 7.69 8.36 -27.31
CA ALA A 265 6.62 8.62 -26.36
C ALA A 265 6.35 7.44 -25.42
N LEU A 266 5.96 7.79 -24.18
CA LEU A 266 5.41 6.85 -23.21
C LEU A 266 3.88 6.93 -23.16
N PHE A 267 3.22 5.87 -23.61
CA PHE A 267 1.78 5.70 -23.46
C PHE A 267 1.47 4.98 -22.16
N ALA A 268 0.43 5.39 -21.44
CA ALA A 268 0.02 4.75 -20.19
C ALA A 268 -1.49 4.50 -20.16
N LEU A 269 -1.87 3.32 -19.68
CA LEU A 269 -3.26 2.85 -19.62
C LEU A 269 -3.75 2.78 -18.17
N ASP A 270 -4.86 3.45 -17.88
CA ASP A 270 -5.43 3.52 -16.53
C ASP A 270 -5.84 2.14 -15.99
N ALA A 271 -5.53 1.91 -14.72
CA ALA A 271 -5.88 0.71 -13.98
C ALA A 271 -7.38 0.42 -13.90
N ARG A 272 -8.28 1.32 -14.28
CA ARG A 272 -9.75 1.14 -14.22
C ARG A 272 -10.38 0.78 -15.54
N MET A 273 -9.65 0.89 -16.65
CA MET A 273 -10.18 0.65 -18.00
C MET A 273 -10.80 -0.75 -18.13
N SER A 274 -11.99 -0.83 -18.74
CA SER A 274 -12.60 -2.12 -19.05
C SER A 274 -11.75 -2.91 -20.06
N GLU A 275 -12.02 -4.21 -20.21
CA GLU A 275 -11.31 -5.02 -21.20
C GLU A 275 -11.54 -4.48 -22.64
N ASP A 276 -12.73 -3.93 -22.90
CA ASP A 276 -13.07 -3.34 -24.20
C ASP A 276 -12.39 -1.99 -24.42
N ASP A 277 -12.27 -1.16 -23.38
CA ASP A 277 -11.56 0.11 -23.47
C ASP A 277 -10.06 -0.11 -23.66
N LEU A 278 -9.47 -1.08 -22.96
CA LEU A 278 -8.07 -1.48 -23.15
C LEU A 278 -7.82 -1.92 -24.60
N ARG A 279 -8.71 -2.77 -25.13
CA ARG A 279 -8.63 -3.24 -26.51
C ARG A 279 -8.80 -2.08 -27.50
N ARG A 280 -9.70 -1.13 -27.24
CA ARG A 280 -9.89 0.07 -28.05
C ARG A 280 -8.65 0.96 -28.06
N ALA A 281 -8.08 1.26 -26.89
CA ALA A 281 -6.88 2.08 -26.76
C ALA A 281 -5.67 1.45 -27.47
N CYS A 282 -5.46 0.15 -27.32
CA CYS A 282 -4.40 -0.58 -28.05
C CYS A 282 -4.63 -0.57 -29.58
N ARG A 283 -5.89 -0.70 -30.05
CA ARG A 283 -6.20 -0.61 -31.50
C ARG A 283 -5.96 0.78 -32.07
N GLU A 284 -6.37 1.82 -31.37
CA GLU A 284 -6.06 3.20 -31.79
C GLU A 284 -4.55 3.44 -31.80
N LEU A 285 -3.83 2.93 -30.78
CA LEU A 285 -2.37 3.02 -30.76
C LEU A 285 -1.75 2.27 -31.95
N ALA A 286 -2.27 1.10 -32.32
CA ALA A 286 -1.79 0.35 -33.49
C ALA A 286 -1.94 1.11 -34.82
N ARG A 287 -2.97 1.96 -34.95
CA ARG A 287 -3.17 2.81 -36.15
C ARG A 287 -2.17 3.96 -36.23
N VAL A 288 -1.79 4.47 -35.07
CA VAL A 288 -0.92 5.65 -34.93
C VAL A 288 0.55 5.26 -34.94
N GLY A 289 0.90 4.13 -34.33
CA GLY A 289 2.24 3.56 -34.28
C GLY A 289 2.33 2.52 -33.15
N PRO A 290 2.68 1.25 -33.44
CA PRO A 290 2.74 0.21 -32.43
C PRO A 290 3.88 0.49 -31.43
N PRO A 291 3.70 0.17 -30.13
CA PRO A 291 4.78 0.26 -29.16
C PRO A 291 5.89 -0.75 -29.48
N GLU A 292 7.13 -0.42 -29.12
CA GLU A 292 8.25 -1.36 -29.21
C GLU A 292 8.24 -2.35 -28.04
N VAL A 293 7.83 -1.88 -26.86
CA VAL A 293 7.82 -2.65 -25.63
C VAL A 293 6.68 -2.19 -24.70
N VAL A 294 6.12 -3.14 -23.97
CA VAL A 294 5.10 -2.93 -22.95
C VAL A 294 5.66 -3.30 -21.58
N MET A 295 5.63 -2.35 -20.64
CA MET A 295 5.88 -2.61 -19.23
C MET A 295 4.57 -2.90 -18.52
N ILE A 296 4.57 -3.97 -17.74
CA ILE A 296 3.42 -4.37 -16.94
C ILE A 296 3.78 -4.31 -15.46
N MET A 297 3.14 -3.43 -14.71
CA MET A 297 3.38 -3.29 -13.28
C MET A 297 2.51 -4.29 -12.51
N ALA A 298 3.17 -5.24 -11.84
CA ALA A 298 2.54 -6.27 -11.02
C ALA A 298 3.04 -6.21 -9.57
N THR A 299 3.49 -5.04 -9.11
CA THR A 299 3.91 -4.77 -7.73
C THR A 299 2.76 -4.90 -6.75
N ARG A 300 3.08 -5.05 -5.47
CA ARG A 300 2.11 -5.29 -4.41
C ARG A 300 1.08 -4.17 -4.28
N ALA A 301 1.52 -2.92 -4.46
CA ALA A 301 0.62 -1.77 -4.52
C ALA A 301 -0.51 -1.97 -5.54
N VAL A 302 -0.20 -2.46 -6.75
CA VAL A 302 -1.20 -2.78 -7.78
C VAL A 302 -2.05 -3.99 -7.38
N ARG A 303 -1.45 -5.02 -6.78
CA ARG A 303 -2.17 -6.24 -6.36
C ARG A 303 -3.21 -5.96 -5.27
N PHE A 304 -2.94 -5.01 -4.38
CA PHE A 304 -3.85 -4.62 -3.31
C PHE A 304 -5.07 -3.86 -3.80
N GLU A 305 -4.88 -2.96 -4.77
CA GLU A 305 -5.95 -2.06 -5.24
C GLU A 305 -6.93 -2.75 -6.18
N GLY A 306 -6.51 -3.84 -6.85
CA GLY A 306 -7.33 -4.54 -7.85
C GLY A 306 -7.68 -5.98 -7.50
N PRO A 307 -8.91 -6.29 -7.04
CA PRO A 307 -9.35 -7.68 -6.94
C PRO A 307 -9.30 -8.36 -8.33
N GLY A 308 -8.76 -9.58 -8.38
CA GLY A 308 -8.61 -10.31 -9.65
C GLY A 308 -7.50 -9.78 -10.58
N TRP A 309 -6.58 -8.96 -10.08
CA TRP A 309 -5.43 -8.40 -10.82
C TRP A 309 -4.75 -9.42 -11.74
N ARG A 310 -4.50 -10.64 -11.23
CA ARG A 310 -3.82 -11.73 -11.93
C ARG A 310 -4.50 -12.08 -13.26
N GLY A 311 -5.81 -12.34 -13.22
CA GLY A 311 -6.56 -12.72 -14.41
C GLY A 311 -6.70 -11.58 -15.42
N ARG A 312 -6.60 -10.33 -14.95
CA ARG A 312 -6.61 -9.13 -15.78
C ARG A 312 -5.28 -8.91 -16.49
N LEU A 313 -4.16 -8.95 -15.77
CA LEU A 313 -2.82 -8.80 -16.36
C LEU A 313 -2.57 -9.89 -17.41
N VAL A 314 -2.94 -11.14 -17.11
CA VAL A 314 -2.79 -12.27 -18.05
C VAL A 314 -3.62 -12.04 -19.32
N ARG A 315 -4.87 -11.56 -19.20
CA ARG A 315 -5.71 -11.25 -20.37
C ARG A 315 -5.12 -10.11 -21.19
N PHE A 316 -4.60 -9.08 -20.53
CA PHE A 316 -3.94 -7.98 -21.19
C PHE A 316 -2.72 -8.44 -22.00
N CYS A 317 -1.84 -9.27 -21.42
CA CYS A 317 -0.68 -9.83 -22.15
C CYS A 317 -1.10 -10.59 -23.42
N LEU A 318 -2.13 -11.42 -23.34
CA LEU A 318 -2.63 -12.18 -24.50
C LEU A 318 -3.30 -11.26 -25.54
N MET A 319 -4.02 -10.23 -25.09
CA MET A 319 -4.67 -9.25 -25.97
C MET A 319 -3.67 -8.43 -26.79
N LEU A 320 -2.46 -8.18 -26.28
CA LEU A 320 -1.40 -7.51 -27.05
C LEU A 320 -1.05 -8.27 -28.33
N GLU A 321 -0.93 -9.60 -28.27
CA GLU A 321 -0.63 -10.41 -29.46
C GLU A 321 -1.79 -10.41 -30.47
N GLU A 322 -3.02 -10.33 -29.99
CA GLU A 322 -4.21 -10.26 -30.84
C GLU A 322 -4.35 -8.90 -31.52
N THR A 323 -3.95 -7.84 -30.84
CA THR A 323 -4.09 -6.46 -31.33
C THR A 323 -2.92 -6.03 -32.22
N PHE A 324 -1.73 -6.58 -31.99
CA PHE A 324 -0.51 -6.28 -32.76
C PHE A 324 0.01 -7.53 -33.51
N PRO A 325 -0.75 -8.08 -34.50
CA PRO A 325 -0.42 -9.37 -35.10
C PRO A 325 0.85 -9.36 -35.97
N GLN A 326 1.19 -8.22 -36.58
CA GLN A 326 2.33 -8.12 -37.49
C GLN A 326 3.66 -7.87 -36.75
N CYS A 327 3.62 -7.07 -35.68
CA CYS A 327 4.79 -6.70 -34.90
C CYS A 327 4.41 -6.61 -33.42
N PRO A 328 4.30 -7.76 -32.72
CA PRO A 328 3.96 -7.75 -31.31
C PRO A 328 5.07 -7.04 -30.52
N PRO A 329 4.72 -6.21 -29.53
CA PRO A 329 5.71 -5.56 -28.67
C PRO A 329 6.42 -6.58 -27.77
N GLY A 330 7.66 -6.26 -27.36
CA GLY A 330 8.28 -6.94 -26.23
C GLY A 330 7.49 -6.71 -24.95
N VAL A 331 7.57 -7.62 -23.97
CA VAL A 331 6.79 -7.51 -22.73
C VAL A 331 7.71 -7.68 -21.52
N VAL A 332 7.70 -6.72 -20.60
CA VAL A 332 8.43 -6.80 -19.34
C VAL A 332 7.43 -6.65 -18.19
N ILE A 333 7.14 -7.74 -17.49
CA ILE A 333 6.31 -7.73 -16.29
C ILE A 333 7.21 -7.49 -15.09
N VAL A 334 6.98 -6.43 -14.31
CA VAL A 334 7.76 -6.12 -13.10
C VAL A 334 6.95 -6.52 -11.87
N THR A 335 7.55 -7.34 -11.01
CA THR A 335 6.96 -7.82 -9.76
C THR A 335 7.98 -7.72 -8.63
N ASP A 336 7.50 -7.57 -7.40
CA ASP A 336 8.30 -7.44 -6.17
C ASP A 336 8.28 -8.71 -5.29
N GLU A 337 7.62 -9.77 -5.77
CA GLU A 337 7.42 -11.00 -5.01
C GLU A 337 7.61 -12.24 -5.89
N PRO A 338 8.39 -13.24 -5.44
CA PRO A 338 8.61 -14.50 -6.18
C PRO A 338 7.32 -15.25 -6.42
N HIS A 339 6.44 -15.30 -5.43
CA HIS A 339 5.20 -16.07 -5.55
C HIS A 339 4.24 -15.45 -6.58
N ALA A 340 4.21 -14.12 -6.70
CA ALA A 340 3.49 -13.42 -7.75
C ALA A 340 4.10 -13.73 -9.13
N ALA A 341 5.44 -13.72 -9.25
CA ALA A 341 6.15 -14.06 -10.50
C ALA A 341 5.77 -15.46 -11.03
N TYR A 342 5.91 -16.49 -10.18
CA TYR A 342 5.59 -17.87 -10.58
C TYR A 342 4.10 -18.08 -10.85
N ARG A 343 3.20 -17.44 -10.07
CA ARG A 343 1.75 -17.52 -10.34
C ARG A 343 1.35 -16.89 -11.65
N LEU A 344 1.90 -15.73 -11.98
CA LEU A 344 1.67 -15.07 -13.27
C LEU A 344 2.15 -15.96 -14.41
N LYS A 345 3.38 -16.50 -14.29
CA LYS A 345 3.93 -17.42 -15.29
C LYS A 345 3.03 -18.64 -15.50
N ASN A 346 2.60 -19.29 -14.42
CA ASN A 346 1.74 -20.47 -14.50
C ASN A 346 0.37 -20.14 -15.12
N GLU A 347 -0.25 -19.02 -14.75
CA GLU A 347 -1.55 -18.65 -15.33
C GLU A 347 -1.44 -18.22 -16.80
N LEU A 348 -0.37 -17.52 -17.19
CA LEU A 348 -0.05 -17.24 -18.58
C LEU A 348 0.04 -18.54 -19.39
N TRP A 349 0.76 -19.53 -18.86
CA TRP A 349 0.89 -20.84 -19.48
C TRP A 349 -0.44 -21.60 -19.59
N ASP A 350 -1.21 -21.63 -18.51
CA ASP A 350 -2.52 -22.28 -18.46
C ASP A 350 -3.51 -21.65 -19.45
N LYS A 351 -3.56 -20.32 -19.56
CA LYS A 351 -4.42 -19.65 -20.56
C LYS A 351 -3.90 -19.85 -21.98
N ASN A 352 -2.59 -19.85 -22.19
CA ASN A 352 -2.01 -20.15 -23.49
C ASN A 352 -2.42 -21.55 -23.98
N SER A 353 -2.47 -22.56 -23.11
CA SER A 353 -2.89 -23.93 -23.47
C SER A 353 -4.31 -24.01 -24.07
N LYS A 354 -5.17 -23.03 -23.76
CA LYS A 354 -6.56 -22.94 -24.22
C LYS A 354 -6.73 -22.21 -25.56
N ARG A 355 -5.68 -21.58 -26.09
CA ARG A 355 -5.71 -20.83 -27.36
C ARG A 355 -5.79 -21.76 -28.58
N ASP A 356 -6.01 -21.18 -29.76
CA ASP A 356 -5.90 -21.93 -31.02
C ASP A 356 -4.51 -22.55 -31.16
N PRO A 357 -4.38 -23.83 -31.55
CA PRO A 357 -3.08 -24.51 -31.66
C PRO A 357 -2.03 -23.76 -32.49
N ALA A 358 -2.46 -23.03 -33.51
CA ALA A 358 -1.59 -22.22 -34.37
C ALA A 358 -0.99 -20.98 -33.66
N LYS A 359 -1.65 -20.48 -32.62
CA LYS A 359 -1.26 -19.27 -31.85
C LYS A 359 -0.67 -19.61 -30.48
N ARG A 360 -0.50 -20.89 -30.15
CA ARG A 360 0.06 -21.33 -28.87
C ARG A 360 1.57 -21.13 -28.84
N TRP A 361 2.04 -20.59 -27.72
CA TRP A 361 3.44 -20.69 -27.34
C TRP A 361 3.86 -22.17 -27.25
N LYS A 362 5.00 -22.50 -27.86
CA LYS A 362 5.48 -23.89 -27.94
C LYS A 362 6.46 -24.23 -26.83
N THR A 363 7.05 -23.24 -26.18
CA THR A 363 8.04 -23.45 -25.13
C THR A 363 7.61 -22.78 -23.82
N PRO A 364 7.80 -23.44 -22.66
CA PRO A 364 7.49 -22.88 -21.34
C PRO A 364 8.43 -21.73 -20.92
N HIS A 365 9.40 -21.39 -21.78
CA HIS A 365 10.40 -20.34 -21.59
C HIS A 365 9.97 -18.99 -22.17
N GLU A 366 8.78 -18.91 -22.77
CA GLU A 366 8.31 -17.69 -23.45
C GLU A 366 8.11 -16.50 -22.50
N PHE A 367 7.91 -16.75 -21.19
CA PHE A 367 8.06 -15.77 -20.11
C PHE A 367 9.16 -16.23 -19.14
N LYS A 368 10.39 -15.74 -19.35
CA LYS A 368 11.53 -16.01 -18.46
C LYS A 368 11.40 -15.16 -17.19
N ILE A 369 11.64 -15.76 -16.02
CA ILE A 369 11.73 -15.01 -14.77
C ILE A 369 13.20 -14.63 -14.58
N CYS A 370 13.48 -13.35 -14.33
CA CYS A 370 14.82 -12.80 -14.11
C CYS A 370 14.86 -12.14 -12.74
N GLY A 371 15.91 -12.39 -11.95
CA GLY A 371 16.13 -11.71 -10.68
C GLY A 371 16.79 -10.34 -10.90
N VAL A 372 16.27 -9.30 -10.23
CA VAL A 372 16.86 -7.96 -10.21
C VAL A 372 17.05 -7.54 -8.74
N PRO A 373 18.26 -7.72 -8.16
CA PRO A 373 18.58 -7.25 -6.82
C PRO A 373 18.36 -5.75 -6.70
N SER A 374 17.66 -5.31 -5.66
CA SER A 374 17.36 -3.90 -5.43
C SER A 374 17.39 -3.54 -3.95
N THR A 375 18.16 -2.51 -3.61
CA THR A 375 18.27 -1.97 -2.24
C THR A 375 17.52 -0.65 -2.05
N VAL A 376 17.14 0.00 -3.15
CA VAL A 376 16.58 1.35 -3.19
C VAL A 376 15.09 1.27 -3.53
N ASP A 377 14.24 1.88 -2.69
CA ASP A 377 12.79 1.93 -2.88
C ASP A 377 12.37 3.14 -3.75
N ALA A 378 11.06 3.38 -3.89
CA ALA A 378 10.47 4.55 -4.53
C ALA A 378 10.77 4.66 -6.03
N GLU A 379 11.45 5.73 -6.49
CA GLU A 379 11.82 5.92 -7.90
C GLU A 379 13.08 5.14 -8.30
N GLY A 380 13.77 4.49 -7.36
CA GLY A 380 15.01 3.77 -7.64
C GLY A 380 16.21 4.69 -7.89
N LEU A 381 16.20 5.90 -7.34
CA LEU A 381 17.31 6.85 -7.34
C LEU A 381 17.97 6.90 -5.95
N LEU A 382 19.31 6.89 -5.93
CA LEU A 382 20.11 7.08 -4.73
C LEU A 382 20.09 8.55 -4.29
N ALA A 383 20.18 8.76 -2.97
CA ALA A 383 20.43 10.09 -2.43
C ALA A 383 21.78 10.64 -2.96
N PRO A 384 21.93 11.96 -3.08
CA PRO A 384 23.20 12.54 -3.51
C PRO A 384 24.37 12.07 -2.64
N GLY A 385 25.48 11.68 -3.28
CA GLY A 385 26.66 11.14 -2.61
C GLY A 385 26.52 9.73 -2.02
N ALA A 386 25.33 9.12 -2.03
CA ALA A 386 25.14 7.77 -1.48
C ALA A 386 25.62 6.67 -2.45
N ALA A 387 26.27 5.66 -1.89
CA ALA A 387 26.66 4.46 -2.62
C ALA A 387 25.69 3.30 -2.34
N GLU A 388 25.37 2.52 -3.36
CA GLU A 388 24.53 1.33 -3.20
C GLU A 388 25.32 0.19 -2.54
N ALA A 389 24.80 -0.34 -1.42
CA ALA A 389 25.39 -1.50 -0.74
C ALA A 389 25.04 -2.79 -1.48
N SER A 390 25.91 -3.24 -2.38
CA SER A 390 25.64 -4.41 -3.25
C SER A 390 25.87 -5.77 -2.55
N PHE A 391 26.65 -5.78 -1.46
CA PHE A 391 27.09 -7.00 -0.76
C PHE A 391 26.97 -6.84 0.76
N PRO A 392 25.78 -7.07 1.34
CA PRO A 392 25.60 -6.93 2.78
C PRO A 392 26.42 -7.95 3.55
N SER A 393 26.93 -7.55 4.72
CA SER A 393 27.72 -8.43 5.57
C SER A 393 26.86 -9.61 6.09
N PRO A 394 27.39 -10.83 6.25
CA PRO A 394 26.66 -11.91 6.91
C PRO A 394 26.23 -11.51 8.32
N ARG A 395 24.98 -11.82 8.69
CA ARG A 395 24.40 -11.55 10.01
C ARG A 395 23.50 -12.70 10.42
N GLU A 396 23.50 -13.01 11.72
CA GLU A 396 22.55 -13.93 12.32
C GLU A 396 21.35 -13.16 12.89
N PHE A 397 20.14 -13.72 12.78
CA PHE A 397 18.90 -13.13 13.29
C PHE A 397 18.19 -14.14 14.19
N ASP A 398 17.44 -13.67 15.18
CA ASP A 398 16.67 -14.56 16.07
C ASP A 398 15.18 -14.43 15.75
N VAL A 399 14.52 -15.51 15.33
CA VAL A 399 13.11 -15.49 14.87
C VAL A 399 12.24 -16.25 15.86
N HIS A 400 11.19 -15.59 16.37
CA HIS A 400 10.23 -16.21 17.28
C HIS A 400 8.82 -16.23 16.71
N ILE A 401 8.17 -17.39 16.79
CA ILE A 401 6.79 -17.61 16.40
C ILE A 401 5.90 -17.62 17.65
N VAL A 402 4.91 -16.72 17.71
CA VAL A 402 4.18 -16.44 18.97
C VAL A 402 2.72 -16.92 19.03
N ASP A 403 2.07 -17.31 17.92
CA ASP A 403 0.61 -17.57 17.88
C ASP A 403 0.20 -19.00 17.44
N SER A 404 1.05 -20.00 17.68
CA SER A 404 0.85 -21.36 17.13
C SER A 404 -0.52 -22.00 17.43
N ALA A 405 -1.10 -21.73 18.61
CA ALA A 405 -2.43 -22.22 18.99
C ALA A 405 -3.55 -21.59 18.14
N VAL A 406 -3.48 -20.27 17.91
CA VAL A 406 -4.45 -19.53 17.09
C VAL A 406 -4.31 -19.91 15.63
N ALA A 407 -3.08 -20.04 15.13
CA ALA A 407 -2.81 -20.42 13.76
C ALA A 407 -3.44 -21.78 13.41
N LYS A 408 -3.42 -22.77 14.32
CA LYS A 408 -4.11 -24.06 14.12
C LYS A 408 -5.62 -23.89 13.94
N VAL A 409 -6.26 -23.04 14.75
CA VAL A 409 -7.71 -22.78 14.66
C VAL A 409 -8.03 -22.01 13.38
N ALA A 410 -7.30 -20.95 13.08
CA ALA A 410 -7.49 -20.14 11.87
C ALA A 410 -7.32 -20.97 10.59
N ASN A 411 -6.28 -21.81 10.51
CA ASN A 411 -6.05 -22.70 9.36
C ASN A 411 -7.17 -23.73 9.20
N ARG A 412 -7.72 -24.24 10.32
CA ARG A 412 -8.86 -25.16 10.26
C ARG A 412 -10.12 -24.48 9.72
N LEU A 413 -10.42 -23.26 10.16
CA LEU A 413 -11.53 -22.46 9.64
C LEU A 413 -11.38 -22.19 8.13
N VAL A 414 -10.17 -21.85 7.67
CA VAL A 414 -9.89 -21.63 6.24
C VAL A 414 -10.06 -22.91 5.42
N ARG A 415 -9.61 -24.06 5.94
CA ARG A 415 -9.80 -25.37 5.27
C ARG A 415 -11.27 -25.75 5.16
N ILE A 416 -12.05 -25.54 6.20
CA ILE A 416 -13.52 -25.76 6.16
C ILE A 416 -14.16 -24.83 5.13
N ALA A 417 -13.74 -23.56 5.07
CA ALA A 417 -14.24 -22.60 4.09
C ALA A 417 -13.92 -23.00 2.62
N GLN A 418 -12.78 -23.65 2.38
CA GLN A 418 -12.42 -24.15 1.04
C GLN A 418 -13.28 -25.32 0.59
N ASN A 419 -13.71 -26.17 1.52
CA ASN A 419 -14.53 -27.35 1.25
C ASN A 419 -16.04 -27.06 1.24
N ALA A 420 -16.45 -25.85 1.63
CA ALA A 420 -17.85 -25.45 1.69
C ALA A 420 -18.51 -25.35 0.29
N PRO A 421 -19.82 -25.59 0.17
CA PRO A 421 -20.54 -25.49 -1.09
C PRO A 421 -20.53 -24.04 -1.64
N GLY A 422 -20.06 -23.88 -2.88
CA GLY A 422 -19.79 -22.57 -3.49
C GLY A 422 -18.42 -21.98 -3.17
N GLY A 423 -17.58 -22.75 -2.48
CA GLY A 423 -16.18 -22.41 -2.21
C GLY A 423 -16.02 -21.21 -1.28
N ARG A 424 -14.85 -20.59 -1.39
CA ARG A 424 -14.38 -19.55 -0.47
C ARG A 424 -15.26 -18.30 -0.42
N GLU A 425 -15.85 -17.91 -1.54
CA GLU A 425 -16.65 -16.67 -1.63
C GLU A 425 -17.96 -16.78 -0.84
N ASN A 426 -18.62 -17.93 -0.91
CA ASN A 426 -19.82 -18.19 -0.12
C ASN A 426 -19.52 -18.38 1.37
N ALA A 427 -18.33 -18.91 1.70
CA ALA A 427 -17.87 -19.12 3.08
C ALA A 427 -17.07 -17.95 3.66
N ARG A 428 -17.33 -16.72 3.20
CA ARG A 428 -16.59 -15.51 3.61
C ARG A 428 -16.61 -15.28 5.14
N ALA A 429 -17.71 -15.58 5.81
CA ALA A 429 -17.82 -15.48 7.27
C ALA A 429 -16.74 -16.28 8.02
N LEU A 430 -16.40 -17.48 7.53
CA LEU A 430 -15.33 -18.31 8.11
C LEU A 430 -13.94 -17.71 7.89
N ILE A 431 -13.72 -17.12 6.71
CA ILE A 431 -12.46 -16.43 6.37
C ILE A 431 -12.29 -15.18 7.23
N ASP A 432 -13.36 -14.41 7.42
CA ASP A 432 -13.35 -13.19 8.22
C ASP A 432 -13.10 -13.49 9.70
N ALA A 433 -13.74 -14.54 10.25
CA ALA A 433 -13.49 -15.02 11.61
C ALA A 433 -12.06 -15.51 11.81
N ALA A 434 -11.52 -16.29 10.85
CA ALA A 434 -10.13 -16.73 10.86
C ALA A 434 -9.15 -15.55 10.80
N GLY A 435 -9.44 -14.54 9.96
CA GLY A 435 -8.64 -13.33 9.88
C GLY A 435 -8.68 -12.51 11.17
N TYR A 436 -9.84 -12.43 11.81
CA TYR A 436 -10.02 -11.71 13.06
C TYR A 436 -9.24 -12.32 14.22
N ILE A 437 -9.33 -13.64 14.43
CA ILE A 437 -8.60 -14.31 15.53
C ILE A 437 -7.08 -14.20 15.32
N SER A 438 -6.60 -14.27 14.08
CA SER A 438 -5.18 -14.03 13.76
C SER A 438 -4.74 -12.60 14.05
N ARG A 439 -5.57 -11.58 13.79
CA ARG A 439 -5.27 -10.18 14.15
C ARG A 439 -5.14 -10.00 15.66
N ILE A 440 -6.02 -10.63 16.44
CA ILE A 440 -5.96 -10.58 17.91
C ILE A 440 -4.64 -11.15 18.42
N ALA A 441 -4.23 -12.32 17.89
CA ALA A 441 -3.00 -12.97 18.34
C ALA A 441 -1.74 -12.14 18.05
N ALA A 442 -1.79 -11.30 17.02
CA ALA A 442 -0.72 -10.39 16.63
C ALA A 442 -0.72 -9.06 17.41
N LEU A 443 -1.69 -8.81 18.30
CA LEU A 443 -1.72 -7.57 19.09
C LEU A 443 -0.52 -7.53 20.04
N PRO A 444 0.19 -6.39 20.15
CA PRO A 444 1.26 -6.21 21.12
C PRO A 444 0.75 -5.86 22.53
N CYS A 445 -0.54 -6.08 22.80
CA CYS A 445 -1.21 -5.82 24.06
C CYS A 445 -2.34 -6.84 24.28
N GLY A 446 -3.01 -6.79 25.43
CA GLY A 446 -4.28 -7.51 25.65
C GLY A 446 -5.47 -6.91 24.91
N VAL A 447 -6.53 -7.72 24.73
CA VAL A 447 -7.78 -7.28 24.09
C VAL A 447 -8.43 -6.11 24.83
N MET A 448 -8.34 -6.06 26.17
CA MET A 448 -8.89 -4.97 26.97
C MET A 448 -8.30 -3.60 26.59
N HIS A 449 -6.98 -3.53 26.39
CA HIS A 449 -6.29 -2.30 26.00
C HIS A 449 -6.78 -1.78 24.64
N MET A 450 -7.00 -2.69 23.69
CA MET A 450 -7.58 -2.38 22.38
C MET A 450 -9.03 -1.91 22.51
N SER A 451 -9.86 -2.59 23.31
CA SER A 451 -11.26 -2.18 23.54
C SER A 451 -11.37 -0.77 24.17
N GLU A 452 -10.50 -0.43 25.11
CA GLU A 452 -10.42 0.91 25.70
C GLU A 452 -9.99 1.99 24.69
N TYR A 453 -9.08 1.65 23.79
CA TYR A 453 -8.70 2.53 22.68
C TYR A 453 -9.90 2.78 21.75
N LEU A 454 -10.59 1.72 21.34
CA LEU A 454 -11.77 1.80 20.46
C LEU A 454 -12.97 2.50 21.12
N ALA A 455 -13.04 2.52 22.45
CA ALA A 455 -14.04 3.30 23.19
C ALA A 455 -13.80 4.82 23.09
N SER A 456 -12.73 5.29 22.42
CA SER A 456 -12.50 6.71 22.14
C SER A 456 -13.64 7.29 21.28
N PRO A 457 -14.10 8.53 21.55
CA PRO A 457 -15.18 9.17 20.78
C PRO A 457 -14.86 9.34 19.29
N ASP A 458 -13.58 9.43 18.93
CA ASP A 458 -13.12 9.62 17.54
C ASP A 458 -13.25 8.36 16.67
N VAL A 459 -13.57 7.21 17.29
CA VAL A 459 -13.71 5.93 16.59
C VAL A 459 -15.18 5.65 16.30
N SER A 460 -15.52 5.49 15.02
CA SER A 460 -16.90 5.23 14.58
C SER A 460 -17.48 3.95 15.19
N THR A 461 -18.80 3.91 15.39
CA THR A 461 -19.51 2.70 15.89
C THR A 461 -19.30 1.50 14.96
N ARG A 462 -19.18 1.73 13.65
CA ARG A 462 -18.87 0.68 12.67
C ARG A 462 -17.49 0.08 12.90
N THR A 463 -16.50 0.94 13.16
CA THR A 463 -15.14 0.50 13.49
C THR A 463 -15.15 -0.29 14.80
N ARG A 464 -15.90 0.12 15.83
CA ARG A 464 -16.02 -0.67 17.07
C ARG A 464 -16.63 -2.06 16.83
N ALA A 465 -17.69 -2.15 16.03
CA ALA A 465 -18.36 -3.41 15.74
C ALA A 465 -17.45 -4.41 15.00
N ALA A 466 -16.59 -3.92 14.10
CA ALA A 466 -15.63 -4.77 13.38
C ALA A 466 -14.60 -5.47 14.28
N PHE A 467 -14.44 -4.98 15.52
CA PHE A 467 -13.49 -5.46 16.50
C PHE A 467 -14.15 -6.29 17.62
N ASP A 468 -15.41 -6.70 17.43
CA ASP A 468 -16.15 -7.47 18.42
C ASP A 468 -16.23 -8.95 18.00
N TRP A 469 -15.71 -9.86 18.83
CA TRP A 469 -15.69 -11.31 18.53
C TRP A 469 -17.11 -11.91 18.35
N PRO A 470 -18.11 -11.60 19.19
CA PRO A 470 -19.48 -12.07 19.03
C PRO A 470 -20.11 -11.75 17.67
N LEU A 471 -19.74 -10.63 17.04
CA LEU A 471 -20.24 -10.29 15.71
C LEU A 471 -19.78 -11.31 14.65
N HIS A 472 -18.49 -11.65 14.68
CA HIS A 472 -17.91 -12.67 13.78
C HIS A 472 -18.52 -14.05 14.04
N MET A 473 -18.77 -14.39 15.32
CA MET A 473 -19.48 -15.63 15.65
C MET A 473 -20.92 -15.65 15.13
N GLY A 474 -21.66 -14.55 15.29
CA GLY A 474 -23.01 -14.41 14.76
C GLY A 474 -23.05 -14.65 13.25
N ALA A 475 -22.14 -14.03 12.50
CA ALA A 475 -22.03 -14.19 11.06
C ALA A 475 -21.71 -15.65 10.65
N VAL A 476 -20.85 -16.35 11.39
CA VAL A 476 -20.55 -17.75 11.12
C VAL A 476 -21.74 -18.66 11.42
N ASN A 477 -22.47 -18.41 12.51
CA ASN A 477 -23.68 -19.16 12.85
C ASN A 477 -24.80 -18.93 11.83
N ASP A 478 -24.97 -17.70 11.35
CA ASP A 478 -25.92 -17.39 10.29
C ASP A 478 -25.56 -18.13 8.98
N PHE A 479 -24.27 -18.13 8.61
CA PHE A 479 -23.77 -18.90 7.46
C PHE A 479 -24.03 -20.41 7.62
N GLU A 480 -23.78 -20.97 8.80
CA GLU A 480 -24.05 -22.38 9.10
C GLU A 480 -25.54 -22.72 8.99
N ARG A 481 -26.43 -21.81 9.41
CA ARG A 481 -27.88 -21.97 9.29
C ARG A 481 -28.39 -21.88 7.85
N THR A 482 -27.83 -20.99 7.02
CA THR A 482 -28.33 -20.73 5.66
C THR A 482 -27.71 -21.61 4.59
N VAL A 483 -26.38 -21.82 4.65
CA VAL A 483 -25.62 -22.55 3.61
C VAL A 483 -25.16 -23.90 4.15
N GLY A 484 -24.63 -23.91 5.37
CA GLY A 484 -24.13 -25.10 6.03
C GLY A 484 -22.76 -25.57 5.53
N VAL A 485 -22.06 -26.30 6.39
CA VAL A 485 -20.72 -26.90 6.10
C VAL A 485 -20.76 -28.43 6.00
N GLY A 486 -21.96 -29.02 5.93
CA GLY A 486 -22.14 -30.46 5.79
C GLY A 486 -21.45 -31.27 6.90
N ALA A 487 -20.60 -32.23 6.50
CA ALA A 487 -19.90 -33.14 7.40
C ALA A 487 -18.88 -32.45 8.32
N ASP A 488 -18.41 -31.25 7.96
CA ASP A 488 -17.43 -30.48 8.74
C ASP A 488 -18.06 -29.72 9.92
N ARG A 489 -19.38 -29.83 10.13
CA ARG A 489 -20.10 -29.12 11.21
C ARG A 489 -19.52 -29.35 12.62
N PRO A 490 -19.21 -30.59 13.06
CA PRO A 490 -18.60 -30.79 14.38
C PRO A 490 -17.22 -30.14 14.49
N ALA A 491 -16.43 -30.16 13.41
CA ALA A 491 -15.13 -29.54 13.35
C ALA A 491 -15.20 -28.00 13.40
N LEU A 492 -16.25 -27.42 12.80
CA LEU A 492 -16.53 -25.98 12.86
C LEU A 492 -16.87 -25.55 14.29
N LEU A 493 -17.83 -26.21 14.94
CA LEU A 493 -18.26 -25.87 16.31
C LEU A 493 -17.11 -26.00 17.32
N ASP A 494 -16.31 -27.07 17.21
CA ASP A 494 -15.10 -27.25 18.00
C ASP A 494 -14.08 -26.12 17.79
N SER A 495 -13.90 -25.67 16.54
CA SER A 495 -13.00 -24.57 16.22
C SER A 495 -13.48 -23.22 16.79
N LEU A 496 -14.79 -22.95 16.74
CA LEU A 496 -15.40 -21.74 17.32
C LEU A 496 -15.34 -21.72 18.84
N ALA A 497 -15.55 -22.86 19.49
CA ALA A 497 -15.40 -22.99 20.94
C ALA A 497 -13.96 -22.68 21.37
N ARG A 498 -12.96 -23.29 20.71
CA ARG A 498 -11.54 -23.02 20.97
C ARG A 498 -11.17 -21.57 20.70
N ALA A 499 -11.66 -20.97 19.61
CA ALA A 499 -11.44 -19.57 19.28
C ALA A 499 -11.96 -18.64 20.39
N SER A 500 -13.14 -18.94 20.95
CA SER A 500 -13.74 -18.17 22.04
C SER A 500 -12.94 -18.30 23.34
N THR A 501 -12.45 -19.50 23.67
CA THR A 501 -11.54 -19.70 24.80
C THR A 501 -10.25 -18.89 24.64
N LEU A 502 -9.65 -18.92 23.45
CA LEU A 502 -8.43 -18.15 23.15
C LEU A 502 -8.66 -16.65 23.26
N PHE A 503 -9.79 -16.14 22.73
CA PHE A 503 -10.17 -14.74 22.87
C PHE A 503 -10.28 -14.32 24.34
N GLY A 504 -10.93 -15.14 25.18
CA GLY A 504 -11.02 -14.90 26.61
C GLY A 504 -9.65 -14.89 27.32
N ASN A 505 -8.79 -15.83 26.98
CA ASN A 505 -7.43 -15.93 27.55
C ASN A 505 -6.57 -14.70 27.22
N TYR A 506 -6.81 -14.06 26.07
CA TYR A 506 -6.05 -12.89 25.61
C TYR A 506 -6.58 -11.55 26.13
N SER A 507 -7.53 -11.58 27.06
CA SER A 507 -8.13 -10.38 27.66
C SER A 507 -7.07 -9.41 28.23
N LYS A 508 -6.17 -9.92 29.08
CA LYS A 508 -5.12 -9.13 29.73
C LYS A 508 -3.87 -8.93 28.87
N ALA A 509 -3.40 -9.99 28.21
CA ALA A 509 -2.22 -9.98 27.38
C ALA A 509 -2.26 -11.13 26.36
N THR A 510 -1.73 -10.88 25.16
CA THR A 510 -1.57 -11.91 24.12
C THR A 510 -0.21 -12.59 24.26
N PRO A 511 0.00 -13.75 23.61
CA PRO A 511 1.30 -14.38 23.53
C PRO A 511 2.37 -13.48 22.91
N PHE A 512 1.98 -12.67 21.90
CA PHE A 512 2.85 -11.67 21.29
C PHE A 512 3.29 -10.63 22.33
N ALA A 513 2.34 -10.07 23.09
CA ALA A 513 2.60 -9.06 24.11
C ALA A 513 3.51 -9.59 25.23
N HIS A 514 3.26 -10.81 25.70
CA HIS A 514 4.12 -11.44 26.71
C HIS A 514 5.54 -11.68 26.20
N LYS A 515 5.70 -12.18 24.97
CA LYS A 515 7.04 -12.42 24.41
C LYS A 515 7.79 -11.10 24.19
N LEU A 516 7.08 -10.06 23.77
CA LEU A 516 7.65 -8.72 23.65
C LEU A 516 8.13 -8.19 25.02
N ALA A 517 7.31 -8.30 26.07
CA ALA A 517 7.68 -7.88 27.42
C ALA A 517 8.88 -8.67 27.97
N GLU A 518 8.95 -9.98 27.71
CA GLU A 518 10.09 -10.84 28.08
C GLU A 518 11.40 -10.35 27.43
N ILE A 519 11.38 -10.05 26.12
CA ILE A 519 12.55 -9.59 25.38
C ILE A 519 13.00 -8.20 25.86
N VAL A 520 12.04 -7.28 26.04
CA VAL A 520 12.31 -5.94 26.55
C VAL A 520 12.94 -6.02 27.95
N ALA A 521 12.41 -6.88 28.83
CA ALA A 521 12.96 -7.08 30.16
C ALA A 521 14.37 -7.68 30.15
N ALA A 522 14.61 -8.71 29.32
CA ALA A 522 15.91 -9.36 29.20
C ALA A 522 16.99 -8.39 28.70
N ALA A 523 16.64 -7.50 27.78
CA ALA A 523 17.53 -6.43 27.32
C ALA A 523 17.74 -5.38 28.42
N ALA A 524 16.69 -4.96 29.11
CA ALA A 524 16.76 -3.97 30.19
C ALA A 524 17.61 -4.43 31.39
N ALA A 525 17.62 -5.73 31.70
CA ALA A 525 18.48 -6.30 32.75
C ALA A 525 19.98 -6.11 32.47
N ARG A 526 20.38 -5.96 31.20
CA ARG A 526 21.76 -5.62 30.82
C ARG A 526 21.94 -4.10 30.94
N LYS A 527 22.44 -3.63 32.09
CA LYS A 527 22.56 -2.19 32.46
C LYS A 527 23.20 -1.22 31.44
N ARG A 528 23.85 -1.70 30.38
CA ARG A 528 24.56 -0.88 29.37
C ARG A 528 23.98 -0.90 27.96
N ARG A 529 22.88 -1.62 27.68
CA ARG A 529 22.31 -1.69 26.32
C ARG A 529 20.92 -1.05 26.27
N SER A 530 20.74 -0.20 25.26
CA SER A 530 19.44 0.29 24.78
C SER A 530 18.76 -0.75 23.89
N ILE A 531 17.44 -0.67 23.79
CA ILE A 531 16.62 -1.52 22.93
C ILE A 531 15.74 -0.64 22.06
N ALA A 532 15.63 -0.97 20.78
CA ALA A 532 14.68 -0.33 19.89
C ALA A 532 13.68 -1.36 19.37
N VAL A 533 12.40 -1.09 19.60
CA VAL A 533 11.29 -1.92 19.13
C VAL A 533 10.64 -1.24 17.93
N VAL A 534 10.69 -1.91 16.79
CA VAL A 534 10.17 -1.42 15.51
C VAL A 534 8.79 -2.04 15.26
N PHE A 535 7.77 -1.20 15.14
CA PHE A 535 6.41 -1.62 14.83
C PHE A 535 6.05 -1.36 13.37
N THR A 536 5.29 -2.27 12.78
CA THR A 536 4.77 -2.13 11.41
C THR A 536 3.64 -1.10 11.29
N ASN A 537 3.06 -0.67 12.42
CA ASN A 537 1.91 0.22 12.48
C ASN A 537 1.98 1.09 13.75
N ALA A 538 1.67 2.39 13.65
CA ALA A 538 1.74 3.30 14.79
C ALA A 538 0.68 3.01 15.86
N LEU A 539 -0.51 2.49 15.49
CA LEU A 539 -1.50 2.01 16.46
C LEU A 539 -0.90 0.92 17.35
N TYR A 540 -0.16 -0.02 16.75
CA TYR A 540 0.46 -1.11 17.48
C TYR A 540 1.57 -0.60 18.40
N ARG A 541 2.35 0.40 17.94
CA ARG A 541 3.31 1.12 18.79
C ARG A 541 2.64 1.71 20.03
N ARG A 542 1.58 2.52 19.85
CA ARG A 542 0.85 3.18 20.94
C ARG A 542 0.26 2.17 21.94
N LEU A 543 -0.32 1.08 21.43
CA LEU A 543 -0.89 0.02 22.25
C LEU A 543 0.17 -0.76 23.04
N ALA A 544 1.32 -1.03 22.41
CA ALA A 544 2.44 -1.72 23.05
C ALA A 544 3.04 -0.88 24.18
N GLU A 545 3.26 0.40 23.94
CA GLU A 545 3.78 1.33 24.95
C GLU A 545 2.87 1.38 26.18
N ARG A 546 1.56 1.57 25.97
CA ARG A 546 0.57 1.58 27.04
C ARG A 546 0.52 0.25 27.82
N PHE A 547 0.62 -0.88 27.10
CA PHE A 547 0.67 -2.19 27.72
C PHE A 547 1.92 -2.37 28.58
N LEU A 548 3.10 -2.00 28.08
CA LEU A 548 4.38 -2.16 28.80
C LEU A 548 4.44 -1.27 30.05
N GLN A 549 3.88 -0.06 30.00
CA GLN A 549 3.77 0.81 31.18
C GLN A 549 2.89 0.20 32.30
N GLY A 550 1.82 -0.49 31.91
CA GLY A 550 0.89 -1.16 32.84
C GLY A 550 1.24 -2.61 33.16
N TYR A 551 2.35 -3.14 32.64
CA TYR A 551 2.72 -4.55 32.82
C TYR A 551 3.40 -4.78 34.18
N ASP A 552 2.84 -5.69 34.97
CA ASP A 552 3.23 -5.97 36.35
C ASP A 552 4.09 -7.22 36.51
N GLN A 553 4.22 -8.04 35.46
CA GLN A 553 4.88 -9.34 35.50
C GLN A 553 6.32 -9.29 34.94
N PHE A 554 7.02 -8.18 35.13
CA PHE A 554 8.42 -8.10 34.74
C PHE A 554 9.30 -8.99 35.65
N PRO A 555 10.32 -9.67 35.10
CA PRO A 555 11.25 -10.46 35.90
C PRO A 555 11.93 -9.63 36.99
N GLY A 556 11.93 -10.13 38.23
CA GLY A 556 12.66 -9.52 39.36
C GLY A 556 12.01 -8.26 39.96
N ASP A 557 10.68 -8.13 39.87
CA ASP A 557 9.88 -7.00 40.41
C ASP A 557 10.28 -5.61 39.89
N VAL A 558 10.93 -5.56 38.72
CA VAL A 558 11.39 -4.32 38.10
C VAL A 558 10.24 -3.66 37.33
N ALA A 559 9.83 -2.45 37.74
CA ALA A 559 8.83 -1.67 37.01
C ALA A 559 9.39 -1.08 35.70
N PHE A 560 8.54 -0.94 34.68
CA PHE A 560 8.91 -0.36 33.38
C PHE A 560 9.56 1.02 33.50
N SER A 561 9.08 1.85 34.44
CA SER A 561 9.60 3.19 34.71
C SER A 561 11.10 3.22 35.00
N SER A 562 11.67 2.13 35.53
CA SER A 562 13.10 2.06 35.85
C SER A 562 14.02 1.92 34.64
N PHE A 563 13.48 1.56 33.47
CA PHE A 563 14.27 1.37 32.25
C PHE A 563 13.64 1.97 30.99
N GLN A 564 12.52 2.69 31.13
CA GLN A 564 11.80 3.34 30.05
C GLN A 564 12.70 4.20 29.14
N GLU A 565 13.62 4.97 29.71
CA GLU A 565 14.55 5.84 28.96
C GLU A 565 15.48 5.07 28.00
N ARG A 566 15.64 3.76 28.20
CA ARG A 566 16.49 2.89 27.35
C ARG A 566 15.71 2.14 26.28
N VAL A 567 14.39 2.34 26.22
CA VAL A 567 13.49 1.67 25.27
C VAL A 567 13.00 2.69 24.25
N HIS A 568 13.42 2.52 23.00
CA HIS A 568 12.98 3.35 21.89
C HIS A 568 11.86 2.65 21.11
N PHE A 569 10.72 3.31 20.94
CA PHE A 569 9.60 2.79 20.17
C PHE A 569 9.54 3.48 18.81
N LEU A 570 9.86 2.73 17.75
CA LEU A 570 9.98 3.26 16.39
C LEU A 570 8.89 2.70 15.47
N SER A 571 8.48 3.53 14.51
CA SER A 571 7.70 3.06 13.36
C SER A 571 8.64 2.55 12.28
N ALA A 572 8.24 1.50 11.56
CA ALA A 572 9.01 0.93 10.44
C ALA A 572 9.43 1.99 9.40
N THR A 573 8.58 3.00 9.17
CA THR A 573 8.83 4.10 8.23
C THR A 573 9.97 5.04 8.63
N HIS A 574 10.31 5.09 9.91
CA HIS A 574 11.36 5.96 10.43
C HIS A 574 12.63 5.18 10.79
N LEU A 575 12.63 3.86 10.60
CA LEU A 575 13.75 3.02 11.00
C LEU A 575 15.05 3.46 10.31
N GLU A 576 15.02 3.62 8.98
CA GLU A 576 16.21 3.94 8.18
C GLU A 576 16.87 5.25 8.60
N GLU A 577 16.09 6.27 8.95
CA GLU A 577 16.58 7.57 9.42
C GLU A 577 17.22 7.50 10.81
N HIS A 578 16.70 6.62 11.69
CA HIS A 578 17.16 6.48 13.07
C HIS A 578 18.24 5.40 13.24
N LEU A 579 18.53 4.58 12.22
CA LEU A 579 19.57 3.55 12.31
C LEU A 579 20.94 4.08 12.79
N PRO A 580 21.42 5.27 12.35
CA PRO A 580 22.68 5.84 12.85
C PRO A 580 22.66 6.09 14.37
N ASP A 581 21.52 6.49 14.92
CA ASP A 581 21.36 6.81 16.35
C ASP A 581 21.22 5.54 17.23
N LEU A 582 21.01 4.38 16.60
CA LEU A 582 20.76 3.10 17.26
C LEU A 582 22.02 2.23 17.39
N GLU A 583 23.21 2.78 17.11
CA GLU A 583 24.46 2.01 17.14
C GLU A 583 24.68 1.36 18.52
N GLY A 584 24.87 0.03 18.53
CA GLY A 584 25.03 -0.76 19.76
C GLY A 584 23.74 -1.15 20.51
N SER A 585 22.57 -0.72 20.02
CA SER A 585 21.26 -1.11 20.55
C SER A 585 20.85 -2.51 20.09
N THR A 586 20.03 -3.22 20.87
CA THR A 586 19.34 -4.44 20.39
C THR A 586 18.11 -4.02 19.58
N LEU A 587 17.98 -4.48 18.34
CA LEU A 587 16.77 -4.25 17.52
C LEU A 587 15.77 -5.40 17.66
N VAL A 588 14.50 -5.04 17.85
CA VAL A 588 13.38 -5.98 17.90
C VAL A 588 12.33 -5.57 16.89
N PHE A 589 12.09 -6.41 15.89
CA PHE A 589 11.03 -6.24 14.90
C PHE A 589 9.73 -6.85 15.43
N ALA A 590 8.80 -6.00 15.86
CA ALA A 590 7.46 -6.38 16.28
C ALA A 590 6.56 -6.58 15.04
N GLY A 591 6.79 -7.71 14.35
CA GLY A 591 6.32 -7.93 13.00
C GLY A 591 7.31 -7.40 11.97
N LEU A 592 7.07 -7.75 10.71
CA LEU A 592 7.95 -7.34 9.63
C LEU A 592 7.10 -6.96 8.40
N ASN A 593 7.41 -5.82 7.81
CA ASN A 593 6.86 -5.35 6.53
C ASN A 593 7.98 -5.38 5.47
N GLU A 594 7.70 -4.86 4.29
CA GLU A 594 8.66 -4.85 3.17
C GLU A 594 9.87 -3.97 3.48
N ASP A 595 9.65 -2.77 4.01
CA ASP A 595 10.74 -1.86 4.38
C ASP A 595 11.67 -2.49 5.42
N CYS A 596 11.12 -3.08 6.49
CA CYS A 596 11.91 -3.75 7.50
C CYS A 596 12.61 -5.00 6.94
N LEU A 597 11.97 -5.78 6.07
CA LEU A 597 12.61 -6.95 5.44
C LEU A 597 13.75 -6.52 4.52
N ARG A 598 13.56 -5.46 3.72
CA ARG A 598 14.60 -4.84 2.89
C ARG A 598 15.78 -4.44 3.77
N LEU A 599 15.56 -3.62 4.79
CA LEU A 599 16.62 -3.14 5.68
C LEU A 599 17.34 -4.30 6.39
N LEU A 600 16.60 -5.28 6.90
CA LEU A 600 17.18 -6.45 7.56
C LEU A 600 18.12 -7.23 6.64
N LEU A 601 17.78 -7.31 5.35
CA LEU A 601 18.58 -8.03 4.35
C LEU A 601 19.70 -7.21 3.71
N THR A 602 19.55 -5.89 3.58
CA THR A 602 20.46 -5.06 2.78
C THR A 602 21.31 -4.09 3.61
N ASN A 603 20.88 -3.69 4.81
CA ASN A 603 21.56 -2.66 5.58
C ASN A 603 22.49 -3.28 6.65
N ASP A 604 23.76 -2.88 6.65
CA ASP A 604 24.80 -3.40 7.55
C ASP A 604 24.80 -2.78 8.95
N GLN A 605 24.09 -1.66 9.13
CA GLN A 605 23.87 -1.00 10.43
C GLN A 605 22.92 -1.81 11.33
N ILE A 606 22.17 -2.77 10.76
CA ILE A 606 21.36 -3.71 11.53
C ILE A 606 22.30 -4.62 12.35
N PRO A 607 22.17 -4.66 13.68
CA PRO A 607 23.03 -5.48 14.53
C PRO A 607 22.72 -6.97 14.35
N GLY A 608 23.74 -7.81 14.52
CA GLY A 608 23.57 -9.26 14.62
C GLY A 608 22.74 -9.64 15.85
N HIS A 609 22.03 -10.75 15.77
CA HIS A 609 21.03 -11.22 16.75
C HIS A 609 19.88 -10.22 16.96
N SER A 610 19.53 -9.46 15.92
CA SER A 610 18.27 -8.72 15.91
C SER A 610 17.10 -9.71 15.97
N VAL A 611 16.11 -9.39 16.80
CA VAL A 611 14.99 -10.29 17.08
C VAL A 611 13.81 -9.98 16.16
N VAL A 612 13.21 -10.99 15.55
CA VAL A 612 12.03 -10.87 14.69
C VAL A 612 10.87 -11.65 15.29
N LEU A 613 9.83 -10.94 15.71
CA LEU A 613 8.59 -11.52 16.23
C LEU A 613 7.58 -11.68 15.12
N LEU A 614 7.17 -12.91 14.82
CA LEU A 614 6.21 -13.22 13.77
C LEU A 614 5.07 -14.08 14.28
N THR A 615 3.92 -13.95 13.63
CA THR A 615 2.90 -15.00 13.66
C THR A 615 3.35 -16.18 12.81
N GLN A 616 2.85 -17.37 13.09
CA GLN A 616 3.08 -18.59 12.33
C GLN A 616 2.70 -18.40 10.87
N ARG A 617 1.59 -17.69 10.61
CA ARG A 617 1.15 -17.38 9.25
C ARG A 617 2.14 -16.47 8.52
N ALA A 618 2.64 -15.42 9.17
CA ALA A 618 3.68 -14.56 8.62
C ALA A 618 4.99 -15.32 8.39
N GLY A 619 5.40 -16.18 9.33
CA GLY A 619 6.58 -17.04 9.18
C GLY A 619 6.46 -18.06 8.03
N GLN A 620 5.28 -18.66 7.82
CA GLN A 620 5.01 -19.53 6.68
C GLN A 620 5.12 -18.78 5.35
N PHE A 621 4.57 -17.58 5.29
CA PHE A 621 4.69 -16.72 4.11
C PHE A 621 6.14 -16.30 3.84
N LEU A 622 6.87 -15.91 4.88
CA LEU A 622 8.29 -15.54 4.76
C LEU A 622 9.12 -16.69 4.22
N ARG A 623 8.95 -17.88 4.79
CA ARG A 623 9.63 -19.09 4.33
C ARG A 623 9.33 -19.37 2.86
N ALA A 624 8.06 -19.29 2.46
CA ALA A 624 7.65 -19.52 1.08
C ALA A 624 8.18 -18.44 0.10
N THR A 625 8.48 -17.24 0.59
CA THR A 625 9.08 -16.16 -0.20
C THR A 625 10.59 -16.33 -0.30
N LEU A 626 11.27 -16.55 0.81
CA LEU A 626 12.74 -16.61 0.90
C LEU A 626 13.32 -17.88 0.30
N LYS A 627 12.65 -19.04 0.44
CA LYS A 627 13.17 -20.33 -0.03
C LYS A 627 13.39 -20.35 -1.56
N PRO A 628 12.42 -19.95 -2.42
CA PRO A 628 12.66 -19.86 -3.86
C PRO A 628 13.80 -18.90 -4.23
N ILE A 629 13.93 -17.77 -3.52
CA ILE A 629 14.99 -16.78 -3.76
C ILE A 629 16.37 -17.40 -3.49
N ALA A 630 16.54 -18.07 -2.35
CA ALA A 630 17.82 -18.67 -1.97
C ALA A 630 18.22 -19.90 -2.82
N GLU A 631 17.24 -20.61 -3.40
CA GLU A 631 17.45 -21.86 -4.15
C GLU A 631 17.46 -21.68 -5.67
N SER A 632 16.61 -20.81 -6.21
CA SER A 632 16.32 -20.76 -7.66
C SER A 632 16.95 -19.57 -8.40
N PHE A 633 17.47 -18.57 -7.69
CA PHE A 633 17.97 -17.34 -8.30
C PHE A 633 19.44 -17.11 -7.91
N SER A 634 20.32 -17.13 -8.91
CA SER A 634 21.74 -16.87 -8.71
C SER A 634 22.04 -15.38 -8.50
N GLU A 635 21.14 -14.52 -8.98
CA GLU A 635 21.26 -13.06 -8.92
C GLU A 635 21.23 -12.53 -7.47
N PHE A 636 20.54 -13.21 -6.54
CA PHE A 636 20.45 -12.82 -5.12
C PHE A 636 21.48 -13.51 -4.22
N ARG A 637 22.57 -14.04 -4.78
CA ARG A 637 23.60 -14.79 -4.02
C ARG A 637 24.17 -13.98 -2.85
N SER A 638 24.29 -12.66 -2.99
CA SER A 638 24.79 -11.77 -1.95
C SER A 638 23.92 -11.76 -0.68
N TYR A 639 22.61 -11.96 -0.80
CA TYR A 639 21.68 -11.97 0.33
C TYR A 639 21.56 -13.35 1.01
N LYS A 640 22.07 -14.40 0.37
CA LYS A 640 21.91 -15.80 0.81
C LYS A 640 22.32 -16.02 2.29
N PRO A 641 23.45 -15.51 2.81
CA PRO A 641 23.83 -15.76 4.21
C PRO A 641 22.80 -15.26 5.23
N ARG A 642 22.22 -14.07 4.99
CA ARG A 642 21.17 -13.50 5.84
C ARG A 642 19.85 -14.24 5.68
N ILE A 643 19.51 -14.62 4.45
CA ILE A 643 18.30 -15.40 4.16
C ILE A 643 18.34 -16.77 4.85
N ASP A 644 19.47 -17.47 4.76
CA ASP A 644 19.65 -18.80 5.35
C ASP A 644 19.54 -18.74 6.88
N SER A 645 20.07 -17.69 7.53
CA SER A 645 19.91 -17.47 8.97
C SER A 645 18.44 -17.46 9.42
N ILE A 646 17.57 -16.79 8.66
CA ILE A 646 16.12 -16.73 8.91
C ILE A 646 15.47 -18.09 8.58
N LEU A 647 15.78 -18.67 7.41
CA LEU A 647 15.16 -19.91 6.94
C LEU A 647 15.43 -21.09 7.88
N CYS A 648 16.62 -21.18 8.47
CA CYS A 648 16.98 -22.24 9.42
C CYS A 648 16.03 -22.30 10.63
N GLN A 649 15.45 -21.18 11.05
CA GLN A 649 14.53 -21.11 12.19
C GLN A 649 13.06 -21.30 11.79
N LEU A 650 12.75 -21.27 10.49
CA LEU A 650 11.40 -21.47 9.94
C LEU A 650 11.17 -22.87 9.36
N LYS A 651 12.19 -23.74 9.38
CA LYS A 651 12.18 -25.09 8.78
C LYS A 651 11.09 -26.03 9.34
N ASP A 652 10.68 -25.82 10.58
CA ASP A 652 9.70 -26.67 11.26
C ASP A 652 8.25 -26.21 11.03
N LEU A 653 8.05 -25.06 10.36
CA LEU A 653 6.71 -24.58 10.02
C LEU A 653 6.06 -25.44 8.92
N PRO A 654 4.75 -25.70 8.98
CA PRO A 654 4.08 -26.48 7.95
C PRO A 654 4.03 -25.73 6.63
N GLU A 655 4.30 -26.41 5.52
CA GLU A 655 4.12 -25.87 4.17
C GLU A 655 2.62 -25.90 3.83
N ASP A 656 1.96 -24.73 3.80
CA ASP A 656 0.55 -24.62 3.43
C ASP A 656 0.38 -23.65 2.26
N ALA A 657 0.13 -24.19 1.07
CA ALA A 657 -0.03 -23.43 -0.17
C ALA A 657 -1.22 -22.44 -0.12
N SER A 658 -2.18 -22.67 0.79
CA SER A 658 -3.36 -21.80 0.93
C SER A 658 -3.05 -20.46 1.60
N VAL A 659 -2.03 -20.41 2.47
CA VAL A 659 -1.57 -19.17 3.14
C VAL A 659 -1.12 -18.13 2.10
N LEU A 660 -0.46 -18.61 1.05
CA LEU A 660 0.10 -17.82 -0.04
C LEU A 660 -0.98 -17.24 -0.95
N SER A 661 -2.22 -17.73 -0.89
CA SER A 661 -3.34 -17.25 -1.72
C SER A 661 -4.05 -16.02 -1.14
N THR A 662 -3.75 -15.65 0.11
CA THR A 662 -4.64 -14.80 0.91
C THR A 662 -3.97 -13.61 1.58
N SER A 663 -2.69 -13.69 1.90
CA SER A 663 -2.08 -12.75 2.84
C SER A 663 -0.62 -12.58 2.55
N ASP A 664 -0.18 -11.33 2.70
CA ASP A 664 1.22 -10.95 2.61
C ASP A 664 1.95 -11.16 3.95
N TYR A 665 3.24 -10.88 3.93
CA TYR A 665 4.16 -10.99 5.07
C TYR A 665 3.87 -10.03 6.25
N VAL A 666 3.02 -9.02 6.05
CA VAL A 666 2.69 -8.05 7.09
C VAL A 666 1.82 -8.72 8.15
N LEU A 667 2.16 -8.52 9.43
CA LEU A 667 1.32 -8.97 10.53
C LEU A 667 -0.12 -8.52 10.28
N PRO A 668 -1.11 -9.40 10.47
CA PRO A 668 -2.50 -9.01 10.33
C PRO A 668 -2.76 -7.93 11.38
N THR A 669 -2.91 -6.69 10.92
CA THR A 669 -3.10 -5.52 11.77
C THR A 669 -4.56 -5.12 11.77
N PHE A 670 -5.00 -4.58 12.90
CA PHE A 670 -6.22 -3.82 12.93
C PHE A 670 -5.98 -2.45 12.28
N ARG A 671 -6.73 -2.15 11.21
CA ARG A 671 -6.76 -0.82 10.63
C ARG A 671 -7.91 -0.06 11.26
N VAL A 672 -7.60 0.97 12.04
CA VAL A 672 -8.57 1.96 12.44
C VAL A 672 -8.51 3.01 11.33
N GLU A 673 -9.45 2.93 10.39
CA GLU A 673 -9.68 4.07 9.51
C GLU A 673 -10.18 5.20 10.42
N LEU A 674 -9.26 6.06 10.85
CA LEU A 674 -9.57 7.36 11.42
C LEU A 674 -10.09 8.21 10.26
N SER A 675 -11.29 7.89 9.79
CA SER A 675 -12.03 8.73 8.89
C SER A 675 -12.20 10.06 9.62
N SER A 676 -11.47 11.09 9.21
CA SER A 676 -11.82 12.47 9.51
C SER A 676 -13.23 12.70 8.94
N ASP A 677 -14.28 12.47 9.74
CA ASP A 677 -15.69 12.68 9.42
C ASP A 677 -16.03 12.64 7.91
N ILE A 678 -15.71 11.52 7.26
CA ILE A 678 -16.31 11.18 5.98
C ILE A 678 -17.42 10.21 6.35
N SER A 679 -18.64 10.74 6.41
CA SER A 679 -19.88 9.99 6.64
C SER A 679 -20.01 8.88 5.60
N THR A 680 -19.35 7.74 5.84
CA THR A 680 -19.49 6.56 5.00
C THR A 680 -20.83 5.93 5.34
N ALA A 681 -21.84 6.46 4.66
CA ALA A 681 -23.10 5.83 4.28
C ALA A 681 -24.14 5.46 5.36
N ASN A 682 -24.01 5.79 6.66
CA ASN A 682 -25.10 5.49 7.63
C ASN A 682 -25.26 6.46 8.83
N GLY A 683 -24.64 7.65 8.82
CA GLY A 683 -25.01 8.74 9.72
C GLY A 683 -25.89 9.75 8.97
N GLU A 684 -26.79 10.48 9.66
CA GLU A 684 -27.59 11.57 9.08
C GLU A 684 -26.69 12.53 8.30
N VAL A 685 -26.66 12.39 6.97
CA VAL A 685 -25.89 13.25 6.08
C VAL A 685 -26.67 14.56 5.94
N ASP A 686 -26.01 15.66 6.25
CA ASP A 686 -26.57 17.01 6.15
C ASP A 686 -27.07 17.25 4.69
N PRO A 687 -28.36 17.57 4.47
CA PRO A 687 -28.97 17.67 3.14
C PRO A 687 -28.32 18.71 2.21
N ASP A 688 -27.50 19.62 2.73
CA ASP A 688 -26.76 20.61 1.96
C ASP A 688 -25.30 20.19 1.65
N SER A 689 -24.95 18.92 1.87
CA SER A 689 -23.64 18.39 1.52
C SER A 689 -23.49 18.07 0.03
N TRP A 690 -22.27 18.13 -0.47
CA TRP A 690 -21.84 17.66 -1.78
C TRP A 690 -21.26 16.26 -1.68
N ALA A 691 -21.58 15.41 -2.66
CA ALA A 691 -21.00 14.10 -2.85
C ALA A 691 -19.83 14.20 -3.84
N ILE A 692 -18.62 14.01 -3.32
CA ILE A 692 -17.37 13.98 -4.09
C ILE A 692 -17.01 12.52 -4.32
N ARG A 693 -17.14 12.05 -5.55
CA ARG A 693 -16.75 10.70 -5.95
C ARG A 693 -15.31 10.71 -6.43
N LEU A 694 -14.49 9.84 -5.85
CA LEU A 694 -13.06 9.77 -6.15
C LEU A 694 -12.70 8.52 -6.95
N GLU A 695 -11.58 8.58 -7.66
CA GLU A 695 -11.03 7.51 -8.51
C GLU A 695 -10.80 6.17 -7.77
N ASN A 696 -10.56 6.20 -6.47
CA ASN A 696 -10.39 4.99 -5.64
C ASN A 696 -11.73 4.34 -5.22
N GLY A 697 -12.86 4.83 -5.73
CA GLY A 697 -14.21 4.34 -5.40
C GLY A 697 -14.75 4.87 -4.06
N VAL A 698 -13.99 5.70 -3.33
CA VAL A 698 -14.44 6.34 -2.10
C VAL A 698 -15.29 7.56 -2.45
N THR A 699 -16.45 7.69 -1.79
CA THR A 699 -17.27 8.90 -1.86
C THR A 699 -17.06 9.71 -0.58
N GLN A 700 -16.68 10.97 -0.71
CA GLN A 700 -16.58 11.92 0.39
C GLN A 700 -17.79 12.85 0.40
N TYR A 701 -18.29 13.18 1.59
CA TYR A 701 -19.35 14.16 1.76
C TYR A 701 -18.80 15.39 2.46
N ARG A 702 -18.91 16.55 1.82
CA ARG A 702 -18.42 17.84 2.37
C ARG A 702 -19.42 18.97 2.09
N ARG A 703 -19.38 20.04 2.88
CA ARG A 703 -20.17 21.25 2.58
C ARG A 703 -19.57 22.00 1.40
N ASP A 704 -20.41 22.73 0.68
CA ASP A 704 -20.05 23.56 -0.48
C ASP A 704 -18.94 24.59 -0.19
N THR A 705 -18.96 25.15 1.02
CA THR A 705 -18.06 26.17 1.56
C THR A 705 -16.80 25.59 2.21
N SER A 706 -16.66 24.26 2.28
CA SER A 706 -15.45 23.65 2.81
C SER A 706 -14.28 23.84 1.86
N GLU A 707 -13.12 24.17 2.43
CA GLU A 707 -11.86 24.22 1.68
C GLU A 707 -11.31 22.81 1.48
N VAL A 708 -10.73 22.60 0.30
CA VAL A 708 -10.08 21.38 -0.15
C VAL A 708 -8.78 21.74 -0.88
N TYR A 709 -7.83 20.81 -0.87
CA TYR A 709 -6.53 21.02 -1.48
C TYR A 709 -6.42 20.23 -2.78
N VAL A 710 -6.07 20.92 -3.85
CA VAL A 710 -5.90 20.35 -5.19
C VAL A 710 -4.45 20.49 -5.59
N TYR A 711 -3.87 19.39 -6.09
CA TYR A 711 -2.54 19.37 -6.67
C TYR A 711 -2.60 19.93 -8.10
N ASP A 712 -2.05 21.12 -8.29
CA ASP A 712 -2.07 21.86 -9.56
C ASP A 712 -0.79 22.71 -9.69
N PRO A 713 0.36 22.08 -10.00
CA PRO A 713 1.67 22.74 -10.00
C PRO A 713 1.83 23.78 -11.12
N VAL A 714 0.89 23.87 -12.06
CA VAL A 714 0.90 24.85 -13.16
C VAL A 714 0.21 26.16 -12.74
N SER A 715 -0.61 26.13 -11.69
CA SER A 715 -1.35 27.29 -11.22
C SER A 715 -0.43 28.35 -10.60
N HIS A 716 -0.68 29.62 -10.91
CA HIS A 716 -0.02 30.74 -10.25
C HIS A 716 -0.35 30.85 -8.75
N HIS A 717 -1.40 30.18 -8.29
CA HIS A 717 -1.82 30.15 -6.89
C HIS A 717 -1.35 28.90 -6.14
N ALA A 718 -0.59 28.02 -6.79
CA ALA A 718 0.00 26.86 -6.13
C ALA A 718 1.20 27.25 -5.28
N SER A 719 1.37 26.58 -4.14
CA SER A 719 2.59 26.63 -3.36
C SER A 719 3.77 26.03 -4.14
N GLU A 720 5.00 26.20 -3.65
CA GLU A 720 6.19 25.52 -4.21
C GLU A 720 6.02 24.00 -4.22
N ALA A 721 5.25 23.45 -3.28
CA ALA A 721 4.92 22.04 -3.23
C ALA A 721 3.90 21.59 -4.31
N GLY A 722 3.29 22.54 -5.05
CA GLY A 722 2.36 22.30 -6.16
C GLY A 722 0.89 22.22 -5.74
N PHE A 723 0.54 22.61 -4.51
CA PHE A 723 -0.83 22.54 -4.00
C PHE A 723 -1.49 23.92 -3.96
N ARG A 724 -2.77 23.98 -4.30
CA ARG A 724 -3.62 25.16 -4.13
C ARG A 724 -4.89 24.83 -3.35
N THR A 725 -5.45 25.82 -2.67
CA THR A 725 -6.75 25.70 -2.00
C THR A 725 -7.88 26.02 -2.97
N CYS A 726 -8.98 25.28 -2.91
CA CYS A 726 -10.24 25.65 -3.54
C CYS A 726 -11.45 25.21 -2.70
N LEU A 727 -12.64 25.69 -3.06
CA LEU A 727 -13.87 25.29 -2.41
C LEU A 727 -14.41 24.00 -3.03
N VAL A 728 -15.16 23.21 -2.25
CA VAL A 728 -15.79 21.97 -2.76
C VAL A 728 -16.68 22.24 -3.98
N ARG A 729 -17.44 23.34 -3.98
CA ARG A 729 -18.29 23.74 -5.11
C ARG A 729 -17.54 24.08 -6.41
N SER A 730 -16.24 24.33 -6.31
CA SER A 730 -15.38 24.63 -7.46
C SER A 730 -14.58 23.42 -7.94
N LEU A 731 -14.82 22.23 -7.39
CA LEU A 731 -14.18 21.00 -7.85
C LEU A 731 -14.78 20.57 -9.19
N GLU A 732 -13.91 20.29 -10.15
CA GLU A 732 -14.28 19.78 -11.45
C GLU A 732 -13.84 18.31 -11.62
N PRO A 733 -14.56 17.51 -12.43
CA PRO A 733 -14.08 16.19 -12.85
C PRO A 733 -12.68 16.28 -13.47
N GLY A 734 -11.74 15.50 -12.94
CA GLY A 734 -10.33 15.53 -13.35
C GLY A 734 -9.39 16.20 -12.36
N ASP A 735 -9.92 17.03 -11.45
CA ASP A 735 -9.15 17.67 -10.38
C ASP A 735 -8.42 16.64 -9.51
N LYS A 736 -7.22 17.01 -9.07
CA LYS A 736 -6.32 16.15 -8.29
C LYS A 736 -6.44 16.47 -6.80
N LEU A 737 -7.46 15.91 -6.16
CA LEU A 737 -7.78 16.16 -4.75
C LEU A 737 -6.79 15.44 -3.82
N PHE A 738 -6.19 16.18 -2.89
CA PHE A 738 -5.42 15.59 -1.80
C PHE A 738 -6.35 14.94 -0.76
N VAL A 739 -6.10 13.67 -0.44
CA VAL A 739 -6.83 12.93 0.59
C VAL A 739 -5.85 12.43 1.63
N MET A 740 -5.91 12.98 2.84
CA MET A 740 -5.02 12.58 3.92
C MET A 740 -5.28 11.11 4.33
N SER A 741 -4.30 10.25 4.11
CA SER A 741 -4.33 8.86 4.58
C SER A 741 -4.07 8.81 6.10
N ALA A 742 -4.51 7.73 6.76
CA ALA A 742 -4.25 7.52 8.18
C ALA A 742 -2.74 7.44 8.48
N GLU A 743 -1.98 6.79 7.60
CA GLU A 743 -0.52 6.66 7.72
C GLU A 743 0.19 8.02 7.58
N LEU A 744 -0.26 8.87 6.65
CA LEU A 744 0.27 10.22 6.50
C LEU A 744 -0.07 11.07 7.72
N ARG A 745 -1.31 11.01 8.22
CA ARG A 745 -1.72 11.71 9.43
C ARG A 745 -0.85 11.32 10.62
N GLU A 746 -0.61 10.04 10.83
CA GLU A 746 0.23 9.54 11.92
C GLU A 746 1.68 10.02 11.79
N MET A 747 2.23 10.03 10.58
CA MET A 747 3.56 10.57 10.33
C MET A 747 3.64 12.05 10.69
N VAL A 748 2.63 12.84 10.32
CA VAL A 748 2.56 14.27 10.65
C VAL A 748 2.45 14.49 12.15
N GLU A 749 1.59 13.72 12.83
CA GLU A 749 1.47 13.76 14.28
C GLU A 749 2.80 13.44 14.96
N GLN A 750 3.56 12.46 14.45
CA GLN A 750 4.88 12.13 14.99
C GLN A 750 5.89 13.26 14.76
N VAL A 751 5.96 13.82 13.55
CA VAL A 751 6.87 14.92 13.23
C VAL A 751 6.57 16.14 14.11
N LEU A 752 5.30 16.42 14.36
CA LEU A 752 4.88 17.48 15.26
C LEU A 752 5.28 17.21 16.72
N GLN A 753 5.17 15.96 17.18
CA GLN A 753 5.66 15.56 18.51
C GLN A 753 7.17 15.69 18.63
N ASP A 754 7.94 15.21 17.65
CA ASP A 754 9.40 15.29 17.63
C ASP A 754 9.90 16.74 17.57
N ALA A 755 9.10 17.62 16.96
CA ALA A 755 9.32 19.06 16.89
C ALA A 755 8.81 19.83 18.12
N GLU A 756 8.33 19.14 19.16
CA GLU A 756 7.72 19.71 20.37
C GLU A 756 6.55 20.67 20.09
N VAL A 757 5.91 20.56 18.91
CA VAL A 757 4.74 21.36 18.56
C VAL A 757 3.53 20.80 19.30
N PRO A 758 2.87 21.58 20.17
CA PRO A 758 1.71 21.10 20.89
C PRO A 758 0.55 20.84 19.90
N ILE A 759 0.22 19.56 19.70
CA ILE A 759 -0.90 19.13 18.86
C ILE A 759 -2.24 19.35 19.58
N GLN A 760 -2.23 19.35 20.91
CA GLN A 760 -3.40 19.47 21.76
C GLN A 760 -3.55 20.91 22.26
N THR A 761 -4.72 21.50 21.99
CA THR A 761 -5.10 22.78 22.56
C THR A 761 -5.95 22.57 23.82
N ASP A 762 -5.52 23.24 24.89
CA ASP A 762 -6.29 23.73 26.02
C ASP A 762 -6.54 22.83 27.24
N THR A 763 -5.65 23.01 28.22
CA THR A 763 -5.85 22.79 29.66
C THR A 763 -7.02 23.59 30.26
N THR A 764 -7.69 24.48 29.50
CA THR A 764 -8.76 25.37 29.99
C THR A 764 -9.99 24.62 30.50
N PHE A 765 -10.24 23.41 30.01
CA PHE A 765 -11.37 22.56 30.42
C PHE A 765 -11.01 21.50 31.46
N GLU A 766 -9.74 21.40 31.84
CA GLU A 766 -9.23 20.38 32.77
C GLU A 766 -9.89 20.47 34.14
N ALA A 767 -9.90 21.67 34.73
CA ALA A 767 -10.49 21.89 36.05
C ALA A 767 -12.00 21.59 36.05
N ALA A 768 -12.71 21.95 34.98
CA ALA A 768 -14.14 21.71 34.85
C ALA A 768 -14.46 20.21 34.68
N LEU A 769 -13.64 19.50 33.91
CA LEU A 769 -13.80 18.05 33.70
C LEU A 769 -13.47 17.25 34.97
N ARG A 770 -12.38 17.59 35.67
CA ARG A 770 -12.04 16.98 36.96
C ARG A 770 -13.12 17.23 38.01
N SER A 771 -13.67 18.45 38.05
CA SER A 771 -14.80 18.79 38.94
C SER A 771 -16.07 17.99 38.61
N TYR A 772 -16.38 17.80 37.33
CA TYR A 772 -17.49 16.92 36.90
C TYR A 772 -17.29 15.48 37.39
N HIS A 773 -16.09 14.91 37.22
CA HIS A 773 -15.79 13.55 37.69
C HIS A 773 -15.91 13.41 39.20
N GLU A 774 -15.40 14.36 39.96
CA GLU A 774 -15.52 14.38 41.42
C GLU A 774 -17.00 14.42 41.86
N GLN A 775 -17.82 15.24 41.21
CA GLN A 775 -19.26 15.34 41.49
C GLN A 775 -20.00 14.04 41.17
N VAL A 776 -19.68 13.40 40.04
CA VAL A 776 -20.26 12.11 39.66
C VAL A 776 -19.86 11.02 40.66
N GLN A 777 -18.58 10.92 41.03
CA GLN A 777 -18.10 9.94 42.02
C GLN A 777 -18.80 10.13 43.37
N LYS A 778 -18.86 11.37 43.88
CA LYS A 778 -19.48 11.70 45.17
C LYS A 778 -20.98 11.37 45.18
N ARG A 779 -21.71 11.80 44.15
CA ARG A 779 -23.16 11.58 44.05
C ARG A 779 -23.51 10.12 43.79
N PHE A 780 -22.70 9.41 43.00
CA PHE A 780 -22.85 7.98 42.78
C PHE A 780 -22.63 7.17 44.05
N ALA A 781 -21.57 7.46 44.81
CA ALA A 781 -21.29 6.80 46.09
C ALA A 781 -22.39 7.02 47.14
N GLN A 782 -23.01 8.20 47.14
CA GLN A 782 -24.15 8.52 48.02
C GLN A 782 -25.43 7.77 47.62
N ARG A 783 -25.69 7.61 46.31
CA ARG A 783 -26.92 7.00 45.80
C ARG A 783 -26.90 5.47 45.82
N PHE A 784 -25.72 4.86 45.63
CA PHE A 784 -25.53 3.41 45.57
C PHE A 784 -24.42 2.96 46.55
N PRO A 785 -24.71 2.90 47.86
CA PRO A 785 -23.68 2.65 48.89
C PRO A 785 -23.18 1.20 48.91
N THR A 786 -24.06 0.23 48.66
CA THR A 786 -23.79 -1.22 48.83
C THR A 786 -23.87 -1.99 47.51
N GLY A 787 -23.11 -3.09 47.38
CA GLY A 787 -23.09 -3.95 46.18
C GLY A 787 -21.78 -3.92 45.38
N THR A 788 -21.59 -4.89 44.48
CA THR A 788 -20.43 -4.87 43.57
C THR A 788 -20.60 -3.81 42.49
N VAL A 789 -19.52 -3.40 41.82
CA VAL A 789 -19.59 -2.38 40.74
C VAL A 789 -20.58 -2.79 39.63
N GLN A 790 -20.71 -4.09 39.33
CA GLN A 790 -21.69 -4.57 38.36
C GLN A 790 -23.13 -4.43 38.85
N ASP A 791 -23.40 -4.73 40.12
CA ASP A 791 -24.73 -4.58 40.71
C ASP A 791 -25.18 -3.12 40.68
N LYS A 792 -24.28 -2.19 41.03
CA LYS A 792 -24.57 -0.75 41.00
C LYS A 792 -24.81 -0.23 39.58
N VAL A 793 -24.09 -0.75 38.58
CA VAL A 793 -24.30 -0.38 37.17
C VAL A 793 -25.65 -0.89 36.65
N ARG A 794 -26.07 -2.08 37.08
CA ARG A 794 -27.38 -2.65 36.73
C ARG A 794 -28.53 -1.87 37.37
N GLU A 795 -28.39 -1.50 38.64
CA GLU A 795 -29.35 -0.64 39.34
C GLU A 795 -29.43 0.76 38.72
N MET A 796 -28.28 1.34 38.32
CA MET A 796 -28.24 2.61 37.59
C MET A 796 -28.99 2.53 36.26
N ARG A 797 -28.80 1.45 35.50
CA ARG A 797 -29.50 1.23 34.22
C ARG A 797 -31.01 1.14 34.42
N GLN A 798 -31.47 0.41 35.42
CA GLN A 798 -32.88 0.31 35.77
C GLN A 798 -33.46 1.67 36.20
N ALA A 799 -32.71 2.44 36.99
CA ALA A 799 -33.12 3.78 37.42
C ALA A 799 -33.22 4.77 36.24
N ILE A 800 -32.33 4.70 35.24
CA ILE A 800 -32.41 5.53 34.04
C ILE A 800 -33.65 5.18 33.20
N LEU A 801 -33.93 3.89 33.03
CA LEU A 801 -35.11 3.42 32.28
C LEU A 801 -36.43 3.75 33.02
N ALA A 802 -36.41 3.82 34.35
CA ALA A 802 -37.54 4.29 35.14
C ALA A 802 -37.80 5.80 34.97
N VAL A 803 -36.78 6.60 34.62
CA VAL A 803 -36.91 8.03 34.31
C VAL A 803 -37.41 8.26 32.89
N ASP A 804 -36.89 7.51 31.91
CA ASP A 804 -37.36 7.56 30.52
C ASP A 804 -37.25 6.18 29.85
N GLY A 805 -38.39 5.49 29.75
CA GLY A 805 -38.48 4.16 29.14
C GLY A 805 -38.27 4.16 27.62
N ARG A 806 -38.34 5.31 26.95
CA ARG A 806 -38.09 5.40 25.49
C ARG A 806 -36.61 5.22 25.13
N LEU A 807 -35.73 5.35 26.13
CA LEU A 807 -34.29 5.20 25.95
C LEU A 807 -33.84 3.74 25.87
N GLU A 808 -34.71 2.75 26.04
CA GLU A 808 -34.32 1.33 26.08
C GLU A 808 -33.57 0.86 24.82
N ALA A 809 -34.02 1.33 23.65
CA ALA A 809 -33.38 1.03 22.36
C ALA A 809 -32.02 1.74 22.17
N ASP A 810 -31.81 2.85 22.88
CA ASP A 810 -30.70 3.79 22.65
C ASP A 810 -29.68 3.83 23.79
N LEU A 811 -29.96 3.18 24.93
CA LEU A 811 -29.14 3.19 26.14
C LEU A 811 -28.01 2.16 26.07
N ALA A 812 -26.78 2.62 26.26
CA ALA A 812 -25.57 1.80 26.23
C ALA A 812 -25.63 0.59 27.17
N LYS A 813 -25.15 -0.58 26.72
CA LYS A 813 -25.13 -1.84 27.52
C LYS A 813 -24.38 -1.66 28.84
N GLU A 814 -24.67 -2.51 29.83
CA GLU A 814 -24.12 -2.42 31.20
C GLU A 814 -22.59 -2.29 31.24
N GLN A 815 -21.88 -3.04 30.39
CA GLN A 815 -20.41 -2.97 30.32
C GLN A 815 -19.89 -1.61 29.85
N ALA A 816 -20.63 -0.91 28.98
CA ALA A 816 -20.29 0.45 28.54
C ALA A 816 -20.70 1.52 29.56
N MET A 817 -21.79 1.28 30.33
CA MET A 817 -22.20 2.17 31.42
C MET A 817 -21.22 2.16 32.60
N ARG A 818 -20.47 1.06 32.79
CA ARG A 818 -19.39 1.01 33.78
C ARG A 818 -18.37 2.13 33.60
N HIS A 819 -18.06 2.51 32.36
CA HIS A 819 -17.13 3.60 32.05
C HIS A 819 -17.64 5.00 32.39
N TRP A 820 -18.94 5.17 32.72
CA TRP A 820 -19.50 6.46 33.15
C TRP A 820 -19.35 6.68 34.66
N ILE A 821 -18.99 5.63 35.40
CA ILE A 821 -19.09 5.54 36.85
C ILE A 821 -17.74 5.16 37.46
N ASP A 822 -17.04 4.23 36.83
CA ASP A 822 -15.70 3.77 37.22
C ASP A 822 -14.66 4.79 36.70
N LEU A 823 -14.69 5.99 37.28
CA LEU A 823 -13.90 7.15 36.85
C LEU A 823 -12.43 7.10 37.35
N GLY A 824 -12.03 6.01 38.03
CA GLY A 824 -10.65 5.78 38.48
C GLY A 824 -10.07 6.90 39.36
N ASN A 825 -8.74 7.05 39.33
CA ASN A 825 -8.02 8.11 40.05
C ASN A 825 -7.94 9.37 39.16
N SER A 826 -9.10 9.96 38.89
CA SER A 826 -9.28 11.09 37.97
C SER A 826 -8.50 12.34 38.37
N THR A 827 -8.02 12.46 39.61
CA THR A 827 -7.13 13.53 40.09
C THR A 827 -5.68 13.36 39.65
N ASN A 828 -5.19 12.12 39.53
CA ASN A 828 -3.79 11.82 39.20
C ASN A 828 -3.58 11.43 37.72
N THR A 829 -4.67 11.32 36.95
CA THR A 829 -4.58 11.02 35.51
C THR A 829 -4.19 12.28 34.74
N PRO A 830 -3.14 12.25 33.91
CA PRO A 830 -2.78 13.35 33.00
C PRO A 830 -3.98 13.81 32.13
N PHE A 831 -4.11 15.11 31.85
CA PHE A 831 -5.31 15.68 31.20
C PHE A 831 -5.54 15.18 29.77
N ASP A 832 -4.45 14.95 29.04
CA ASP A 832 -4.40 14.28 27.73
C ASP A 832 -5.06 12.89 27.75
N GLN A 833 -5.03 12.21 28.90
CA GLN A 833 -5.63 10.89 29.10
C GLN A 833 -7.01 10.94 29.77
N LEU A 834 -7.38 12.07 30.38
CA LEU A 834 -8.64 12.27 31.08
C LEU A 834 -9.79 12.36 30.07
N ARG A 835 -10.86 11.56 30.19
CA ARG A 835 -11.97 11.55 29.20
C ARG A 835 -13.28 12.07 29.82
N PRO A 836 -14.21 12.64 29.04
CA PRO A 836 -15.51 13.08 29.54
C PRO A 836 -16.31 12.01 30.29
N GLN A 837 -16.15 10.72 29.94
CA GLN A 837 -16.75 9.57 30.64
C GLN A 837 -18.25 9.77 30.93
N ALA A 838 -19.00 10.15 29.90
CA ALA A 838 -20.43 10.50 29.97
C ALA A 838 -21.21 9.92 28.78
N PRO A 839 -22.55 9.76 28.88
CA PRO A 839 -23.41 9.38 27.76
C PRO A 839 -23.20 10.20 26.48
N LEU A 840 -23.38 9.57 25.31
CA LEU A 840 -23.14 10.19 24.01
C LEU A 840 -24.28 11.11 23.54
N ARG A 841 -25.52 10.80 23.94
CA ARG A 841 -26.72 11.57 23.58
C ARG A 841 -27.19 12.43 24.74
N GLU A 842 -27.72 13.60 24.43
CA GLU A 842 -28.20 14.56 25.43
C GLU A 842 -29.36 13.99 26.25
N SER A 843 -30.29 13.28 25.62
CA SER A 843 -31.42 12.62 26.29
C SER A 843 -30.95 11.59 27.31
N ALA A 844 -29.97 10.76 26.94
CA ALA A 844 -29.36 9.77 27.84
C ALA A 844 -28.51 10.42 28.95
N PHE A 845 -27.80 11.51 28.65
CA PHE A 845 -27.04 12.28 29.64
C PHE A 845 -27.96 12.93 30.67
N ARG A 846 -29.07 13.51 30.23
CA ARG A 846 -30.06 14.15 31.09
C ARG A 846 -30.69 13.15 32.05
N ALA A 847 -31.08 11.96 31.56
CA ALA A 847 -31.61 10.89 32.40
C ALA A 847 -30.56 10.37 33.40
N PHE A 848 -29.31 10.17 32.95
CA PHE A 848 -28.18 9.81 33.81
C PHE A 848 -27.93 10.84 34.92
N ALA A 849 -27.87 12.12 34.57
CA ALA A 849 -27.64 13.21 35.51
C ALA A 849 -28.80 13.35 36.51
N GLN A 850 -30.04 13.17 36.06
CA GLN A 850 -31.22 13.19 36.93
C GLN A 850 -31.20 12.05 37.96
N VAL A 851 -30.79 10.85 37.57
CA VAL A 851 -30.65 9.71 38.50
C VAL A 851 -29.59 9.96 39.57
N LEU A 852 -28.52 10.68 39.22
CA LEU A 852 -27.47 11.11 40.16
C LEU A 852 -27.85 12.36 40.98
N GLY A 853 -29.04 12.92 40.78
CA GLY A 853 -29.52 14.09 41.53
C GLY A 853 -28.98 15.42 41.04
N PHE A 854 -28.51 15.54 39.79
CA PHE A 854 -28.24 16.84 39.18
C PHE A 854 -29.54 17.60 38.93
N SER A 855 -29.50 18.91 39.22
CA SER A 855 -30.60 19.78 38.81
C SER A 855 -30.65 19.89 37.28
N PRO A 856 -31.81 20.21 36.68
CA PRO A 856 -31.90 20.40 35.23
C PRO A 856 -30.93 21.45 34.69
N LEU A 857 -30.67 22.51 35.47
CA LEU A 857 -29.73 23.57 35.13
C LEU A 857 -28.27 23.09 35.20
N GLU A 858 -27.90 22.33 36.24
CA GLU A 858 -26.58 21.72 36.36
C GLU A 858 -26.32 20.72 35.23
N ALA A 859 -27.30 19.87 34.90
CA ALA A 859 -27.18 18.92 33.80
C ALA A 859 -26.99 19.63 32.45
N ALA A 860 -27.73 20.70 32.18
CA ALA A 860 -27.54 21.50 30.96
C ALA A 860 -26.15 22.17 30.91
N TYR A 861 -25.68 22.71 32.04
CA TYR A 861 -24.35 23.31 32.15
C TYR A 861 -23.24 22.29 31.92
N GLN A 862 -23.29 21.14 32.60
CA GLN A 862 -22.30 20.07 32.44
C GLN A 862 -22.30 19.52 31.01
N TRP A 863 -23.48 19.37 30.39
CA TRP A 863 -23.58 18.94 29.00
C TRP A 863 -22.95 19.92 28.03
N GLN A 864 -23.36 21.20 28.06
CA GLN A 864 -22.96 22.18 27.05
C GLN A 864 -21.55 22.76 27.27
N ARG A 865 -21.17 23.01 28.53
CA ARG A 865 -19.92 23.73 28.87
C ARG A 865 -18.76 22.83 29.26
N VAL A 866 -18.99 21.56 29.56
CA VAL A 866 -17.93 20.62 29.97
C VAL A 866 -17.86 19.43 29.02
N ILE A 867 -18.92 18.64 28.89
CA ILE A 867 -18.91 17.41 28.08
C ILE A 867 -18.81 17.72 26.58
N MET A 868 -19.68 18.59 26.06
CA MET A 868 -19.64 18.99 24.65
C MET A 868 -18.44 19.88 24.34
N ALA A 869 -18.01 20.75 25.26
CA ALA A 869 -16.84 21.59 25.08
C ALA A 869 -15.56 20.75 24.91
N VAL A 870 -15.31 19.77 25.79
CA VAL A 870 -14.15 18.86 25.68
C VAL A 870 -14.26 17.97 24.43
N ARG A 871 -15.46 17.46 24.10
CA ARG A 871 -15.67 16.68 22.86
C ARG A 871 -15.42 17.53 21.60
N ASN A 872 -15.89 18.77 21.59
CA ASN A 872 -15.69 19.70 20.47
C ASN A 872 -14.24 20.16 20.38
N SER A 873 -13.56 20.42 21.50
CA SER A 873 -12.13 20.77 21.55
C SER A 873 -11.28 19.65 20.96
N ARG A 874 -11.53 18.39 21.34
CA ARG A 874 -10.81 17.24 20.78
C ARG A 874 -11.12 17.00 19.30
N ARG A 875 -12.35 17.29 18.87
CA ARG A 875 -12.72 17.30 17.46
C ARG A 875 -12.03 18.44 16.69
N LEU A 876 -11.81 19.59 17.34
CA LEU A 876 -11.05 20.71 16.80
C LEU A 876 -9.55 20.40 16.75
N ASP A 877 -8.98 19.68 17.72
CA ASP A 877 -7.59 19.18 17.65
C ASP A 877 -7.41 18.25 16.44
N GLY A 878 -8.43 17.44 16.12
CA GLY A 878 -8.48 16.62 14.92
C GLY A 878 -8.39 17.42 13.61
N ARG A 879 -9.00 18.62 13.58
CA ARG A 879 -8.92 19.61 12.48
C ARG A 879 -7.60 20.37 12.53
N HIS A 880 -7.12 20.74 13.71
CA HIS A 880 -5.86 21.45 13.94
C HIS A 880 -4.67 20.68 13.35
N VAL A 881 -4.62 19.34 13.47
CA VAL A 881 -3.59 18.54 12.77
C VAL A 881 -3.68 18.69 11.25
N SER A 882 -4.90 18.70 10.69
CA SER A 882 -5.12 18.89 9.26
C SER A 882 -4.77 20.31 8.81
N ASP A 883 -5.02 21.31 9.66
CA ASP A 883 -4.77 22.73 9.40
C ASP A 883 -3.27 23.04 9.53
N ILE A 884 -2.57 22.48 10.52
CA ILE A 884 -1.11 22.55 10.63
C ILE A 884 -0.47 21.82 9.45
N TYR A 885 -0.99 20.66 9.05
CA TYR A 885 -0.46 19.98 7.87
C TYR A 885 -0.67 20.79 6.59
N THR A 886 -1.82 21.43 6.47
CA THR A 886 -2.09 22.39 5.39
C THR A 886 -1.09 23.53 5.41
N TYR A 887 -0.83 24.10 6.59
CA TYR A 887 0.15 25.15 6.78
C TYR A 887 1.54 24.69 6.33
N MET A 888 1.94 23.45 6.65
CA MET A 888 3.18 22.85 6.13
C MET A 888 3.19 22.75 4.60
N LEU A 889 2.08 22.33 3.97
CA LEU A 889 1.99 22.17 2.50
C LEU A 889 1.96 23.50 1.73
N LEU A 890 1.37 24.54 2.30
CA LEU A 890 1.19 25.84 1.65
C LEU A 890 2.35 26.81 1.95
N GLN A 891 2.99 26.68 3.11
CA GLN A 891 4.03 27.60 3.59
C GLN A 891 5.18 26.83 4.28
N PRO A 892 5.93 25.99 3.54
CA PRO A 892 7.02 25.18 4.09
C PRO A 892 8.05 25.99 4.87
N GLU A 893 8.43 27.17 4.38
CA GLU A 893 9.46 28.02 5.00
C GLU A 893 9.00 28.53 6.36
N SER A 894 7.72 28.85 6.47
CA SER A 894 7.13 29.34 7.71
C SER A 894 6.98 28.19 8.72
N ALA A 895 6.65 26.98 8.27
CA ALA A 895 6.68 25.78 9.11
C ALA A 895 8.09 25.43 9.59
N MET A 896 9.12 25.55 8.74
CA MET A 896 10.51 25.34 9.14
C MET A 896 10.96 26.35 10.20
N ALA A 897 10.65 27.63 10.00
CA ALA A 897 11.07 28.70 10.90
C ALA A 897 10.35 28.65 12.26
N ASN A 898 9.05 28.35 12.27
CA ASN A 898 8.23 28.44 13.49
C ASN A 898 8.13 27.11 14.26
N SER A 899 8.35 25.98 13.60
CA SER A 899 8.17 24.64 14.20
C SER A 899 9.47 23.83 14.27
N SER A 900 10.63 24.39 13.92
CA SER A 900 11.94 23.69 13.95
C SER A 900 11.99 22.33 13.21
N ILE A 901 11.09 22.12 12.25
CA ILE A 901 11.02 20.89 11.46
C ILE A 901 12.16 20.87 10.44
N LYS A 902 12.90 19.75 10.38
CA LYS A 902 13.98 19.57 9.40
C LYS A 902 13.45 19.57 7.97
N ARG A 903 14.21 20.16 7.04
CA ARG A 903 13.86 20.23 5.61
C ARG A 903 13.62 18.86 4.98
N GLN A 904 14.47 17.89 5.29
CA GLN A 904 14.36 16.52 4.79
C GLN A 904 13.02 15.87 5.19
N THR A 905 12.60 16.06 6.44
CA THR A 905 11.33 15.54 6.96
C THR A 905 10.13 16.14 6.24
N LEU A 906 10.16 17.44 5.93
CA LEU A 906 9.11 18.08 5.12
C LEU A 906 9.08 17.54 3.68
N MET A 907 10.23 17.27 3.07
CA MET A 907 10.29 16.66 1.74
C MET A 907 9.64 15.27 1.73
N THR A 908 9.95 14.42 2.72
CA THR A 908 9.32 13.10 2.87
C THR A 908 7.79 13.24 3.05
N LEU A 909 7.34 14.20 3.85
CA LEU A 909 5.92 14.49 4.04
C LEU A 909 5.25 14.94 2.73
N PHE A 910 5.91 15.75 1.91
CA PHE A 910 5.39 16.23 0.62
C PHE A 910 5.32 15.14 -0.44
N GLU A 911 6.35 14.29 -0.54
CA GLU A 911 6.33 13.11 -1.41
C GLU A 911 5.15 12.20 -1.05
N LYS A 912 4.93 11.96 0.25
CA LYS A 912 3.77 11.19 0.71
C LYS A 912 2.44 11.89 0.44
N ALA A 913 2.36 13.21 0.58
CA ALA A 913 1.16 13.97 0.25
C ALA A 913 0.81 13.83 -1.23
N ARG A 914 1.81 14.00 -2.12
CA ARG A 914 1.69 13.84 -3.57
C ARG A 914 1.27 12.41 -3.96
N SER A 915 1.75 11.41 -3.23
CA SER A 915 1.31 10.02 -3.40
C SER A 915 -0.13 9.75 -2.93
N SER A 916 -0.67 10.64 -2.08
CA SER A 916 -2.04 10.58 -1.51
C SER A 916 -3.05 11.44 -2.29
N VAL A 917 -2.72 11.82 -3.52
CA VAL A 917 -3.59 12.57 -4.43
C VAL A 917 -4.49 11.61 -5.21
N VAL A 918 -5.78 11.93 -5.27
CA VAL A 918 -6.81 11.12 -5.94
C VAL A 918 -7.60 11.99 -6.90
N THR A 919 -7.89 11.48 -8.10
CA THR A 919 -8.68 12.22 -9.09
C THR A 919 -10.15 12.29 -8.69
N VAL A 920 -10.77 13.47 -8.82
CA VAL A 920 -12.21 13.68 -8.68
C VAL A 920 -12.92 13.16 -9.93
N GLU A 921 -13.86 12.23 -9.77
CA GLU A 921 -14.71 11.73 -10.86
C GLU A 921 -15.96 12.60 -11.04
N SER A 922 -16.56 13.01 -9.93
CA SER A 922 -17.73 13.89 -9.92
C SER A 922 -17.82 14.61 -8.57
N ALA A 923 -18.24 15.87 -8.58
CA ALA A 923 -18.59 16.60 -7.37
C ALA A 923 -19.97 17.22 -7.59
N ASN A 924 -21.01 16.70 -6.93
CA ASN A 924 -22.39 17.14 -7.14
C ASN A 924 -23.10 17.37 -5.79
N PRO A 925 -24.08 18.30 -5.72
CA PRO A 925 -24.97 18.42 -4.57
C PRO A 925 -25.73 17.11 -4.30
N LEU A 926 -25.89 16.71 -3.03
CA LEU A 926 -26.63 15.48 -2.68
C LEU A 926 -28.08 15.48 -3.19
N LYS A 927 -28.68 16.66 -3.33
CA LYS A 927 -30.04 16.86 -3.86
C LYS A 927 -30.17 16.36 -5.31
N GLU A 928 -29.08 16.34 -6.07
CA GLU A 928 -29.08 15.96 -7.50
C GLU A 928 -28.65 14.51 -7.74
N THR A 929 -27.91 13.89 -6.82
CA THR A 929 -27.46 12.48 -6.93
C THR A 929 -28.55 11.41 -6.70
N LYS A 930 -29.78 11.81 -6.35
CA LYS A 930 -30.93 10.90 -6.17
C LYS A 930 -31.85 10.80 -7.40
N GLN A 931 -31.49 11.45 -8.50
CA GLN A 931 -32.07 11.24 -9.83
C GLN A 931 -31.10 10.39 -10.67
#